data_AF-A0A947ML86-F1
#
_entry.id   AF-A0A947ML86-F1
#
_cell.length_a   1.000
_cell.length_b   1.000
_cell.length_c   1.000
_cell.angle_alpha   90.00
_cell.angle_beta   90.00
_cell.angle_gamma   90.00
#
_symmetry.space_group_name_H-M   'P 1'
#
loop_
_entity.id
_entity.type
_entity.pdbx_description
1 polymer ?
#
loop_
_entity_poly.entity_id
_entity_poly.type
_entity_poly.pdbx_seq_one_letter_code
_entity_poly.pdbx_strand_id
1 'polypeptide(L)'
;MALKIGKIKHKPGIRLSGPLYHAGPFARYNRALAEIISQKSDYDLGLAPEDTVLRREGFLSPLLESRLQRVPASLQFELMHQGLPSDMPLSQGKWIHALPWEYGSMPQEWLDLLSFTSDEIWVHTPENRSIYLREGLSPERVMVIPAGVDSSRFHPKAEPLRLPGRRRFCFLFSGEALWYSGIDLLLKAYTDEFLPDENVSLVIRDTRISDSQDHLFCLEQIRAYQANPDNPPIIYLDRALSPAEEAGLYTACQAFVSPFRAEAFGHSIFEAMACGLPVVVSGSEERLGIEPENLNIWLKSRRVKGAEKQIGGIPTLSFPTWLENNGAELRYQMRQLFEKQADYQVMGQAASEYIHSHLSWEQVYAKIQERLQALLPKPIFRMEQARLQEKTLNGLEALHAGQVEKAQVLFEEVLQEDPDNPVLHLNLGSLKLQEKDFVGALAHFQKALAKAPANANLYSVAGIALYHLQATQLAERCFLQALRLVPEHVGARESLLQVRAALAEAPEAVQTAWPEWESLLATAPQPPVVTRLSLCMIVKNEERFLRTCLESVREVVDEMIVVDTGSTDRTVEIAEEMGAVVSHFEWTGSFSEARNQALAQATGDWVLILDADEVLSPETVGNIRELVRIQQPHLTGYQFKIRNFNKVGNEVDTVEHYMLRLFPRHPDLHYTGYIHEQVEPRREGLIFERMAAPDVLVLHYGYTGELMAERDKYLRNLELIQASLLQEPKNPFHSFNLGLTHRVNHENEEALAAFLDAVEKSLKLEALPTYMAACWCYIASIYLEMHQPDQALKTCQDAPELCQKNPDYWVNLGSSWSQLGEFEKSVEAFQAAMALRLEAFTSLVSDRAATTWKPFAGIGNAYLMQQDLEKADHYFRRALRENPQNTDIRLGLARLALLRQKPAEARKYLQTEGLEAYTEATFELELGRCDLLEGKESDAETRWLKLVNNAVLAEENNLPLLQAVKIELGNLYLRQNQLEKAGQWLASMEHSRDLVNQIARYHFRAGSLDKVRELYSGLIERSSIEQASDFRHRGIAWLEEGQLVEARSDFEKALSLASDDVDSLHNLGVIALQEDNLAFARSCFEKVRGLDPEFYLSSLDLAKLELAEENPERALELLQEVLRIDPKQVDALMLLGWLESTQGNSGQASAHYMDILEQDPTHTEAMTQLGYLLLEAGESGQALQLFDRAQNLQAPNLSIYNGIGLAFLQQERYEDARNAFLLAYQLEPDNPEIQKALTLSDQLVNQLLPS
;
A
#
# COMPACT_ATOMS: atom_id res chain seq x y z
N MET A 1 -26.15 77.06 -30.24
CA MET A 1 -25.31 76.23 -29.33
C MET A 1 -26.13 76.06 -28.05
N ALA A 2 -26.61 74.90 -27.61
CA ALA A 2 -26.17 73.53 -27.80
C ALA A 2 -27.38 72.57 -27.88
N LEU A 3 -27.41 71.74 -28.92
CA LEU A 3 -28.26 70.57 -29.08
C LEU A 3 -27.36 69.52 -29.74
N LYS A 4 -26.75 68.65 -28.91
CA LYS A 4 -26.14 67.34 -29.23
C LYS A 4 -25.33 66.89 -28.02
N ILE A 5 -25.99 66.40 -26.98
CA ILE A 5 -25.38 65.43 -26.07
C ILE A 5 -26.14 64.13 -26.34
N GLY A 6 -25.51 63.22 -27.08
CA GLY A 6 -26.04 61.88 -27.26
C GLY A 6 -26.19 61.21 -25.89
N LYS A 7 -27.27 60.44 -25.71
CA LYS A 7 -27.44 59.58 -24.53
C LYS A 7 -26.17 58.75 -24.34
N ILE A 8 -25.39 59.04 -23.30
CA ILE A 8 -24.28 58.18 -22.89
C ILE A 8 -24.93 56.86 -22.48
N LYS A 9 -24.77 55.81 -23.30
CA LYS A 9 -25.16 54.45 -22.90
C LYS A 9 -24.16 54.04 -21.82
N HIS A 10 -24.58 54.10 -20.55
CA HIS A 10 -23.80 53.54 -19.46
C HIS A 10 -23.71 52.02 -19.65
N LYS A 11 -22.51 51.46 -19.45
CA LYS A 11 -22.30 50.01 -19.45
C LYS A 11 -23.07 49.40 -18.27
N PRO A 12 -23.59 48.16 -18.38
CA PRO A 12 -24.17 47.47 -17.24
C PRO A 12 -23.14 47.37 -16.12
N GLY A 13 -23.53 47.74 -14.90
CA GLY A 13 -22.65 47.74 -13.74
C GLY A 13 -22.69 46.42 -12.99
N ILE A 14 -21.53 45.92 -12.57
CA ILE A 14 -21.38 44.78 -11.66
C ILE A 14 -20.70 45.27 -10.39
N ARG A 15 -21.22 44.90 -9.23
CA ARG A 15 -20.51 45.05 -7.97
C ARG A 15 -20.21 43.65 -7.41
N LEU A 16 -18.94 43.36 -7.20
CA LEU A 16 -18.45 42.08 -6.68
C LEU A 16 -18.08 42.25 -5.20
N SER A 17 -18.68 41.44 -4.34
CA SER A 17 -18.44 41.39 -2.91
C SER A 17 -17.87 40.03 -2.50
N GLY A 18 -16.93 40.03 -1.57
CA GLY A 18 -16.24 38.84 -1.08
C GLY A 18 -14.80 39.12 -0.67
N PRO A 19 -14.02 38.10 -0.27
CA PRO A 19 -12.65 38.28 0.18
C PRO A 19 -11.70 38.69 -0.97
N LEU A 20 -10.75 39.60 -0.71
CA LEU A 20 -9.77 40.09 -1.69
C LEU A 20 -8.34 40.23 -1.16
N TYR A 21 -8.12 40.23 0.16
CA TYR A 21 -6.87 40.65 0.79
C TYR A 21 -6.04 39.50 1.40
N HIS A 22 -6.38 38.24 1.15
CA HIS A 22 -5.57 37.08 1.58
C HIS A 22 -5.13 36.18 0.42
N ALA A 23 -4.23 35.23 0.72
CA ALA A 23 -3.64 34.30 -0.24
C ALA A 23 -4.51 33.06 -0.52
N GLY A 24 -5.64 32.92 0.18
CA GLY A 24 -6.55 31.79 0.04
C GLY A 24 -7.19 31.71 -1.35
N PRO A 25 -7.68 30.53 -1.74
CA PRO A 25 -8.23 30.27 -3.07
C PRO A 25 -9.40 31.20 -3.43
N PHE A 26 -10.30 31.53 -2.50
CA PHE A 26 -11.43 32.41 -2.77
C PHE A 26 -11.02 33.85 -3.11
N ALA A 27 -10.06 34.41 -2.38
CA ALA A 27 -9.54 35.75 -2.67
C ALA A 27 -8.76 35.78 -3.99
N ARG A 28 -8.02 34.71 -4.32
CA ARG A 28 -7.36 34.57 -5.63
C ARG A 28 -8.38 34.57 -6.77
N TYR A 29 -9.44 33.78 -6.64
CA TYR A 29 -10.53 33.73 -7.60
C TYR A 29 -11.20 35.09 -7.79
N ASN A 30 -11.57 35.77 -6.70
CA ASN A 30 -12.21 37.08 -6.77
C ASN A 30 -11.34 38.12 -7.46
N ARG A 31 -10.02 38.12 -7.20
CA ARG A 31 -9.07 38.99 -7.89
C ARG A 31 -9.00 38.68 -9.39
N ALA A 32 -8.82 37.41 -9.76
CA ALA A 32 -8.71 37.02 -11.16
C ALA A 32 -10.01 37.28 -11.95
N LEU A 33 -11.16 37.01 -11.35
CA LEU A 33 -12.47 37.36 -11.91
C LEU A 33 -12.61 38.89 -12.10
N ALA A 34 -12.23 39.68 -11.09
CA ALA A 34 -12.27 41.13 -11.18
C ALA A 34 -11.32 41.68 -12.26
N GLU A 35 -10.15 41.07 -12.42
CA GLU A 35 -9.18 41.44 -13.46
C GLU A 35 -9.72 41.17 -14.85
N ILE A 36 -10.25 39.96 -15.12
CA ILE A 36 -10.76 39.63 -16.46
C ILE A 36 -11.98 40.50 -16.82
N ILE A 37 -12.91 40.75 -15.88
CA ILE A 37 -14.05 41.66 -16.10
C ILE A 37 -13.53 43.08 -16.43
N SER A 38 -12.55 43.57 -15.68
CA SER A 38 -12.00 44.91 -15.87
C SER A 38 -11.25 45.06 -17.20
N GLN A 39 -10.55 44.01 -17.65
CA GLN A 39 -9.80 44.01 -18.91
C GLN A 39 -10.72 43.98 -20.13
N LYS A 40 -11.75 43.11 -20.15
CA LYS A 40 -12.69 42.97 -21.27
C LYS A 40 -13.55 44.22 -21.49
N SER A 41 -13.75 45.01 -20.43
CA SER A 41 -14.45 46.30 -20.47
C SER A 41 -15.92 46.23 -20.91
N ASP A 42 -16.56 45.07 -20.90
CA ASP A 42 -17.99 44.93 -21.24
C ASP A 42 -18.91 45.45 -20.13
N TYR A 43 -18.44 45.44 -18.88
CA TYR A 43 -19.17 45.85 -17.68
C TYR A 43 -18.41 46.93 -16.90
N ASP A 44 -19.15 47.79 -16.19
CA ASP A 44 -18.56 48.74 -15.23
C ASP A 44 -18.44 48.07 -13.85
N LEU A 45 -17.22 47.70 -13.45
CA LEU A 45 -16.98 46.96 -12.21
C LEU A 45 -16.78 47.89 -10.99
N GLY A 46 -17.40 47.52 -9.88
CA GLY A 46 -17.09 47.97 -8.53
C GLY A 46 -16.76 46.80 -7.61
N LEU A 47 -15.90 47.00 -6.62
CA LEU A 47 -15.48 45.97 -5.66
C LEU A 47 -15.88 46.36 -4.24
N ALA A 48 -16.42 45.42 -3.49
CA ALA A 48 -16.80 45.57 -2.09
C ALA A 48 -16.17 44.44 -1.24
N PRO A 49 -14.89 44.58 -0.86
CA PRO A 49 -14.22 43.55 -0.07
C PRO A 49 -14.90 43.33 1.29
N GLU A 50 -15.08 42.07 1.66
CA GLU A 50 -15.72 41.67 2.93
C GLU A 50 -14.70 41.27 4.01
N ASP A 51 -13.44 41.01 3.65
CA ASP A 51 -12.38 40.63 4.57
C ASP A 51 -11.66 41.85 5.19
N THR A 52 -11.49 41.84 6.51
CA THR A 52 -10.75 42.87 7.26
C THR A 52 -9.37 42.35 7.64
N VAL A 53 -8.36 42.58 6.80
CA VAL A 53 -6.97 42.13 7.07
C VAL A 53 -6.11 43.31 7.55
N LEU A 54 -5.23 43.04 8.54
CA LEU A 54 -4.30 44.01 9.15
C LEU A 54 -3.22 44.53 8.18
N ARG A 55 -2.92 43.79 7.10
CA ARG A 55 -1.99 44.20 6.03
C ARG A 55 -2.70 44.09 4.67
N ARG A 56 -2.88 45.24 3.99
CA ARG A 56 -3.54 45.33 2.67
C ARG A 56 -2.56 45.40 1.48
N GLU A 57 -1.27 45.62 1.76
CA GLU A 57 -0.27 45.92 0.73
C GLU A 57 0.13 44.68 -0.08
N GLY A 58 0.13 44.80 -1.41
CA GLY A 58 0.75 43.83 -2.33
C GLY A 58 -0.16 42.80 -3.00
N PHE A 59 -1.44 42.69 -2.64
CA PHE A 59 -2.36 41.71 -3.24
C PHE A 59 -3.15 42.21 -4.45
N LEU A 60 -3.42 43.52 -4.55
CA LEU A 60 -4.25 44.10 -5.60
C LEU A 60 -3.39 44.78 -6.67
N SER A 61 -3.80 44.65 -7.93
CA SER A 61 -3.23 45.45 -9.01
C SER A 61 -3.77 46.89 -8.97
N PRO A 62 -3.02 47.89 -9.48
CA PRO A 62 -3.48 49.29 -9.52
C PRO A 62 -4.85 49.46 -10.22
N LEU A 63 -5.16 48.57 -11.17
CA LEU A 63 -6.45 48.50 -11.83
C LEU A 63 -7.57 48.18 -10.83
N LEU A 64 -7.41 47.13 -10.02
CA LEU A 64 -8.41 46.73 -9.02
C LEU A 64 -8.53 47.74 -7.88
N GLU A 65 -7.41 48.35 -7.46
CA GLU A 65 -7.43 49.43 -6.45
C GLU A 65 -8.36 50.57 -6.86
N SER A 66 -8.37 50.94 -8.15
CA SER A 66 -9.27 51.96 -8.69
C SER A 66 -10.76 51.60 -8.68
N ARG A 67 -11.11 50.35 -8.35
CA ARG A 67 -12.48 49.81 -8.31
C ARG A 67 -13.00 49.58 -6.90
N LEU A 68 -12.15 49.71 -5.88
CA LEU A 68 -12.52 49.48 -4.47
C LEU A 68 -13.58 50.46 -3.98
N GLN A 69 -14.54 49.93 -3.20
CA GLN A 69 -15.63 50.68 -2.55
C GLN A 69 -16.47 51.51 -3.54
N ARG A 70 -16.40 51.18 -4.83
CA ARG A 70 -17.10 51.88 -5.91
C ARG A 70 -18.44 51.21 -6.17
N VAL A 71 -19.50 52.01 -6.30
CA VAL A 71 -20.80 51.55 -6.81
C VAL A 71 -20.95 52.04 -8.25
N PRO A 72 -21.09 51.14 -9.25
CA PRO A 72 -21.34 51.52 -10.63
C PRO A 72 -22.59 52.39 -10.78
N ALA A 73 -22.56 53.39 -11.67
CA ALA A 73 -23.68 54.32 -11.86
C ALA A 73 -24.94 53.65 -12.43
N SER A 74 -24.77 52.57 -13.19
CA SER A 74 -25.85 51.75 -13.74
C SER A 74 -25.75 50.32 -13.20
N LEU A 75 -25.73 50.16 -11.87
CA LEU A 75 -25.65 48.85 -11.21
C LEU A 75 -26.77 47.93 -11.70
N GLN A 76 -26.42 46.79 -12.29
CA GLN A 76 -27.35 45.75 -12.75
C GLN A 76 -27.19 44.44 -11.97
N PHE A 77 -25.99 44.15 -11.45
CA PHE A 77 -25.70 42.90 -10.75
C PHE A 77 -24.87 43.17 -9.48
N GLU A 78 -25.26 42.51 -8.39
CA GLU A 78 -24.50 42.37 -7.15
C GLU A 78 -24.10 40.89 -7.05
N LEU A 79 -22.82 40.61 -7.29
CA LEU A 79 -22.23 39.27 -7.23
C LEU A 79 -21.56 39.10 -5.86
N MET A 80 -22.06 38.18 -5.05
CA MET A 80 -21.58 37.93 -3.69
C MET A 80 -20.93 36.56 -3.64
N HIS A 81 -19.63 36.49 -3.33
CA HIS A 81 -18.89 35.25 -3.23
C HIS A 81 -18.43 35.00 -1.79
N GLN A 82 -18.81 33.84 -1.24
CA GLN A 82 -18.61 33.43 0.18
C GLN A 82 -19.38 34.22 1.26
N GLY A 83 -20.15 35.24 0.90
CA GLY A 83 -20.96 36.04 1.84
C GLY A 83 -22.46 35.87 1.61
N LEU A 84 -23.21 35.76 2.71
CA LEU A 84 -24.62 36.13 2.74
C LEU A 84 -24.72 37.53 3.37
N PRO A 85 -25.42 38.49 2.75
CA PRO A 85 -25.48 39.84 3.29
C PRO A 85 -26.34 39.86 4.56
N SER A 86 -25.75 40.16 5.72
CA SER A 86 -26.52 40.39 6.94
C SER A 86 -27.26 41.73 6.92
N ASP A 87 -26.77 42.73 6.18
CA ASP A 87 -27.33 44.10 6.14
C ASP A 87 -26.99 44.86 4.82
N MET A 88 -27.40 44.35 3.65
CA MET A 88 -27.29 45.14 2.42
C MET A 88 -28.52 46.07 2.27
N PRO A 89 -28.35 47.38 2.03
CA PRO A 89 -29.47 48.24 1.64
C PRO A 89 -30.12 47.68 0.37
N LEU A 90 -31.43 47.87 0.19
CA LEU A 90 -32.20 47.46 -0.99
C LEU A 90 -31.56 48.01 -2.28
N SER A 91 -30.54 47.31 -2.79
CA SER A 91 -29.85 47.67 -4.02
C SER A 91 -30.81 47.55 -5.20
N GLN A 92 -30.55 48.26 -6.29
CA GLN A 92 -31.36 48.14 -7.52
C GLN A 92 -30.84 47.05 -8.48
N GLY A 93 -29.81 46.28 -8.12
CA GLY A 93 -29.21 45.23 -8.96
C GLY A 93 -29.70 43.82 -8.66
N LYS A 94 -29.59 42.89 -9.60
CA LYS A 94 -29.87 41.45 -9.40
C LYS A 94 -28.85 40.81 -8.49
N TRP A 95 -29.28 39.97 -7.56
CA TRP A 95 -28.41 39.30 -6.61
C TRP A 95 -27.98 37.95 -7.14
N ILE A 96 -26.66 37.76 -7.24
CA ILE A 96 -26.04 36.51 -7.65
C ILE A 96 -25.19 36.02 -6.48
N HIS A 97 -25.57 34.89 -5.88
CA HIS A 97 -24.82 34.29 -4.78
C HIS A 97 -23.94 33.17 -5.29
N ALA A 98 -22.62 33.33 -5.21
CA ALA A 98 -21.63 32.32 -5.50
C ALA A 98 -21.19 31.62 -4.20
N LEU A 99 -21.67 30.40 -3.96
CA LEU A 99 -21.58 29.74 -2.65
C LEU A 99 -21.00 28.31 -2.76
N PRO A 100 -19.68 28.13 -2.51
CA PRO A 100 -19.01 26.83 -2.58
C PRO A 100 -19.24 25.98 -1.31
N TRP A 101 -20.48 25.56 -1.03
CA TRP A 101 -20.78 24.72 0.14
C TRP A 101 -20.71 23.23 -0.18
N GLU A 102 -20.01 22.44 0.64
CA GLU A 102 -19.51 21.11 0.26
C GLU A 102 -19.98 19.94 1.12
N TYR A 103 -20.65 20.19 2.25
CA TYR A 103 -20.97 19.15 3.24
C TYR A 103 -22.29 18.41 3.01
N GLY A 104 -22.72 18.27 1.77
CA GLY A 104 -23.88 17.44 1.38
C GLY A 104 -25.26 17.87 1.94
N SER A 105 -25.31 18.89 2.80
CA SER A 105 -26.50 19.49 3.41
C SER A 105 -26.21 20.96 3.67
N MET A 106 -27.02 21.85 3.12
CA MET A 106 -26.81 23.31 3.20
C MET A 106 -27.04 23.85 4.62
N PRO A 107 -26.40 24.98 5.01
CA PRO A 107 -26.75 25.68 6.24
C PRO A 107 -28.23 26.05 6.30
N GLN A 108 -28.84 25.88 7.46
CA GLN A 108 -30.29 26.04 7.64
C GLN A 108 -30.76 27.45 7.27
N GLU A 109 -29.99 28.48 7.61
CA GLU A 109 -30.32 29.89 7.34
C GLU A 109 -30.30 30.25 5.85
N TRP A 110 -29.65 29.43 5.01
CA TRP A 110 -29.47 29.75 3.60
C TRP A 110 -30.72 29.44 2.77
N LEU A 111 -31.49 28.41 3.11
CA LEU A 111 -32.60 27.97 2.26
C LEU A 111 -33.61 29.08 2.02
N ASP A 112 -34.10 29.69 3.10
CA ASP A 112 -35.09 30.76 3.00
C ASP A 112 -34.48 31.98 2.29
N LEU A 113 -33.29 32.40 2.71
CA LEU A 113 -32.62 33.55 2.13
C LEU A 113 -32.45 33.40 0.61
N LEU A 114 -31.89 32.27 0.16
CA LEU A 114 -31.62 32.01 -1.24
C LEU A 114 -32.91 31.80 -2.05
N SER A 115 -33.91 31.15 -1.44
CA SER A 115 -35.21 30.92 -2.10
C SER A 115 -35.93 32.22 -2.43
N PHE A 116 -35.85 33.23 -1.55
CA PHE A 116 -36.62 34.47 -1.66
C PHE A 116 -35.83 35.67 -2.20
N THR A 117 -34.51 35.71 -2.06
CA THR A 117 -33.73 36.92 -2.39
C THR A 117 -32.86 36.81 -3.62
N SER A 118 -32.39 35.61 -3.97
CA SER A 118 -31.41 35.41 -5.04
C SER A 118 -32.06 35.34 -6.42
N ASP A 119 -31.59 36.17 -7.35
CA ASP A 119 -31.96 36.11 -8.76
C ASP A 119 -31.28 34.90 -9.44
N GLU A 120 -30.04 34.58 -9.06
CA GLU A 120 -29.31 33.38 -9.49
C GLU A 120 -28.32 32.93 -8.41
N ILE A 121 -28.01 31.63 -8.39
CA ILE A 121 -27.08 31.01 -7.45
C ILE A 121 -26.02 30.31 -8.28
N TRP A 122 -24.76 30.66 -8.08
CA TRP A 122 -23.62 30.06 -8.76
C TRP A 122 -22.90 29.11 -7.81
N VAL A 123 -22.62 27.91 -8.30
CA VAL A 123 -21.80 26.89 -7.65
C VAL A 123 -20.70 26.48 -8.62
N HIS A 124 -19.62 25.85 -8.16
CA HIS A 124 -18.46 25.62 -9.04
C HIS A 124 -18.43 24.23 -9.68
N THR A 125 -19.15 23.26 -9.12
CA THR A 125 -19.12 21.87 -9.59
C THR A 125 -20.53 21.26 -9.73
N PRO A 126 -20.71 20.23 -10.59
CA PRO A 126 -21.98 19.50 -10.70
C PRO A 126 -22.42 18.85 -9.39
N GLU A 127 -21.49 18.24 -8.63
CA GLU A 127 -21.78 17.69 -7.31
C GLU A 127 -22.33 18.79 -6.39
N ASN A 128 -21.69 19.96 -6.37
CA ASN A 128 -22.14 21.07 -5.54
C ASN A 128 -23.56 21.51 -5.94
N ARG A 129 -23.86 21.60 -7.24
CA ARG A 129 -25.22 21.88 -7.72
C ARG A 129 -26.24 20.86 -7.23
N SER A 130 -25.90 19.57 -7.25
CA SER A 130 -26.81 18.50 -6.83
C SER A 130 -27.27 18.65 -5.36
N ILE A 131 -26.41 19.20 -4.48
CA ILE A 131 -26.73 19.46 -3.08
C ILE A 131 -27.85 20.50 -2.99
N TYR A 132 -27.71 21.63 -3.69
CA TYR A 132 -28.66 22.73 -3.65
C TYR A 132 -30.03 22.33 -4.21
N LEU A 133 -30.05 21.53 -5.29
CA LEU A 133 -31.30 21.05 -5.87
C LEU A 133 -32.03 20.07 -4.96
N ARG A 134 -31.30 19.17 -4.30
CA ARG A 134 -31.88 18.17 -3.40
C ARG A 134 -32.54 18.79 -2.17
N GLU A 135 -31.97 19.91 -1.70
CA GLU A 135 -32.50 20.68 -0.57
C GLU A 135 -33.63 21.66 -0.98
N GLY A 136 -34.07 21.64 -2.25
CA GLY A 136 -35.29 22.30 -2.69
C GLY A 136 -35.12 23.61 -3.48
N LEU A 137 -33.90 24.00 -3.85
CA LEU A 137 -33.68 25.18 -4.69
C LEU A 137 -33.97 24.91 -6.17
N SER A 138 -34.49 25.92 -6.85
CA SER A 138 -35.01 25.77 -8.21
C SER A 138 -33.90 25.51 -9.25
N PRO A 139 -33.99 24.44 -10.09
CA PRO A 139 -32.96 24.09 -11.07
C PRO A 139 -32.58 25.19 -12.07
N GLU A 140 -33.52 26.06 -12.40
CA GLU A 140 -33.37 27.19 -13.33
C GLU A 140 -32.65 28.40 -12.73
N ARG A 141 -32.42 28.40 -11.41
CA ARG A 141 -31.68 29.45 -10.69
C ARG A 141 -30.30 28.99 -10.20
N VAL A 142 -30.05 27.69 -10.07
CA VAL A 142 -28.74 27.16 -9.66
C VAL A 142 -27.89 26.79 -10.88
N MET A 143 -26.79 27.51 -11.10
CA MET A 143 -25.90 27.35 -12.26
C MET A 143 -24.49 26.93 -11.85
N VAL A 144 -23.85 26.09 -12.67
CA VAL A 144 -22.45 25.72 -12.49
C VAL A 144 -21.55 26.71 -13.23
N ILE A 145 -20.74 27.48 -12.48
CA ILE A 145 -19.70 28.37 -12.99
C ILE A 145 -18.35 27.88 -12.41
N PRO A 146 -17.57 27.11 -13.17
CA PRO A 146 -16.32 26.54 -12.66
C PRO A 146 -15.28 27.62 -12.38
N ALA A 147 -14.29 27.28 -11.56
CA ALA A 147 -13.16 28.17 -11.30
C ALA A 147 -12.24 28.26 -12.54
N GLY A 148 -11.87 29.48 -12.94
CA GLY A 148 -10.95 29.71 -14.05
C GLY A 148 -9.48 29.65 -13.61
N VAL A 149 -8.60 29.26 -14.54
CA VAL A 149 -7.15 29.23 -14.33
C VAL A 149 -6.45 30.29 -15.18
N ASP A 150 -5.50 31.02 -14.59
CA ASP A 150 -4.63 31.96 -15.32
C ASP A 150 -3.58 31.18 -16.13
N SER A 151 -3.95 30.89 -17.37
CA SER A 151 -3.14 30.11 -18.31
C SER A 151 -1.81 30.78 -18.68
N SER A 152 -1.66 32.08 -18.42
CA SER A 152 -0.39 32.78 -18.65
C SER A 152 0.65 32.52 -17.56
N ARG A 153 0.23 32.01 -16.40
CA ARG A 153 1.09 31.75 -15.23
C ARG A 153 1.19 30.28 -14.87
N PHE A 154 0.05 29.60 -14.80
CA PHE A 154 -0.02 28.19 -14.46
C PHE A 154 0.09 27.37 -15.73
N HIS A 155 1.31 26.96 -16.06
CA HIS A 155 1.62 26.15 -17.22
C HIS A 155 2.88 25.32 -16.98
N PRO A 156 3.13 24.21 -17.71
CA PRO A 156 4.24 23.28 -17.43
C PRO A 156 5.66 23.87 -17.61
N LYS A 157 5.75 25.10 -18.11
CA LYS A 157 7.02 25.81 -18.35
C LYS A 157 7.30 26.91 -17.32
N ALA A 158 6.50 27.01 -16.26
CA ALA A 158 6.78 27.94 -15.17
C ALA A 158 8.12 27.59 -14.51
N GLU A 159 8.85 28.61 -14.05
CA GLU A 159 10.14 28.44 -13.36
C GLU A 159 9.92 27.71 -12.01
N PRO A 160 10.49 26.52 -11.80
CA PRO A 160 10.26 25.74 -10.59
C PRO A 160 10.76 26.45 -9.32
N LEU A 161 9.94 26.45 -8.27
CA LEU A 161 10.29 27.01 -6.97
C LEU A 161 11.36 26.15 -6.28
N ARG A 162 12.38 26.81 -5.72
CA ARG A 162 13.41 26.11 -4.94
C ARG A 162 12.85 25.69 -3.58
N LEU A 163 12.85 24.39 -3.32
CA LEU A 163 12.34 23.78 -2.08
C LEU A 163 13.48 23.11 -1.29
N PRO A 164 13.94 23.68 -0.17
CA PRO A 164 14.93 23.03 0.69
C PRO A 164 14.42 21.68 1.21
N GLY A 165 15.27 20.65 1.17
CA GLY A 165 14.91 19.30 1.61
C GLY A 165 14.12 18.46 0.60
N ARG A 166 13.81 19.00 -0.59
CA ARG A 166 13.12 18.27 -1.66
C ARG A 166 13.98 17.12 -2.17
N ARG A 167 13.38 15.95 -2.34
CA ARG A 167 13.99 14.80 -3.01
C ARG A 167 13.71 14.81 -4.51
N ARG A 168 14.12 13.75 -5.21
CA ARG A 168 13.98 13.65 -6.67
C ARG A 168 12.50 13.60 -7.08
N PHE A 169 11.70 12.81 -6.38
CA PHE A 169 10.26 12.77 -6.56
C PHE A 169 9.56 13.52 -5.43
N CYS A 170 8.58 14.36 -5.77
CA CYS A 170 7.89 15.18 -4.79
C CYS A 170 6.38 15.16 -5.01
N PHE A 171 5.65 14.71 -4.00
CA PHE A 171 4.20 14.89 -3.90
C PHE A 171 3.88 16.29 -3.39
N LEU A 172 2.76 16.85 -3.84
CA LEU A 172 2.25 18.14 -3.41
C LEU A 172 0.81 18.01 -2.93
N PHE A 173 0.54 18.58 -1.76
CA PHE A 173 -0.80 18.95 -1.32
C PHE A 173 -0.85 20.47 -1.19
N SER A 174 -1.92 21.10 -1.68
CA SER A 174 -2.16 22.55 -1.51
C SER A 174 -3.62 22.79 -1.11
N GLY A 175 -3.82 23.32 0.09
CA GLY A 175 -5.13 23.51 0.72
C GLY A 175 -5.01 24.17 2.08
N GLU A 176 -6.13 24.33 2.80
CA GLU A 176 -6.09 24.64 4.23
C GLU A 176 -5.88 23.33 5.00
N ALA A 177 -4.94 23.31 5.95
CA ALA A 177 -4.63 22.10 6.72
C ALA A 177 -5.72 21.81 7.77
N LEU A 178 -6.85 21.28 7.32
CA LEU A 178 -8.04 20.96 8.13
C LEU A 178 -8.47 19.51 7.95
N TRP A 179 -9.25 18.98 8.88
CA TRP A 179 -9.73 17.59 8.83
C TRP A 179 -10.49 17.27 7.53
N TYR A 180 -11.32 18.18 7.02
CA TYR A 180 -12.06 17.93 5.78
C TYR A 180 -11.15 17.79 4.55
N SER A 181 -9.92 18.31 4.59
CA SER A 181 -8.97 18.23 3.47
C SER A 181 -8.23 16.88 3.38
N GLY A 182 -8.37 16.02 4.40
CA GLY A 182 -7.79 14.67 4.40
C GLY A 182 -6.30 14.62 4.73
N ILE A 183 -5.74 15.63 5.40
CA ILE A 183 -4.32 15.68 5.79
C ILE A 183 -3.90 14.49 6.66
N ASP A 184 -4.73 14.09 7.60
CA ASP A 184 -4.54 12.91 8.46
C ASP A 184 -4.33 11.65 7.61
N LEU A 185 -5.18 11.47 6.60
CA LEU A 185 -5.11 10.33 5.68
C LEU A 185 -3.86 10.40 4.79
N LEU A 186 -3.55 11.58 4.26
CA LEU A 186 -2.38 11.80 3.41
C LEU A 186 -1.07 11.52 4.12
N LEU A 187 -0.91 12.06 5.34
CA LEU A 187 0.28 11.85 6.17
C LEU A 187 0.49 10.36 6.43
N LYS A 188 -0.56 9.68 6.91
CA LYS A 188 -0.52 8.24 7.18
C LYS A 188 -0.20 7.44 5.92
N ALA A 189 -0.90 7.69 4.81
CA ALA A 189 -0.67 7.00 3.56
C ALA A 189 0.78 7.17 3.08
N TYR A 190 1.28 8.40 3.09
CA TYR A 190 2.65 8.70 2.67
C TYR A 190 3.70 8.00 3.52
N THR A 191 3.59 8.04 4.85
CA THR A 191 4.61 7.47 5.74
C THR A 191 4.51 5.95 5.88
N ASP A 192 3.32 5.38 5.71
CA ASP A 192 3.14 3.94 5.62
C ASP A 192 3.74 3.39 4.32
N GLU A 193 3.67 4.15 3.22
CA GLU A 193 4.09 3.67 1.89
C GLU A 193 5.59 3.86 1.61
N PHE A 194 6.22 4.92 2.11
CA PHE A 194 7.60 5.27 1.75
C PHE A 194 8.57 5.22 2.93
N LEU A 195 9.82 4.81 2.65
CA LEU A 195 10.93 4.76 3.60
C LEU A 195 11.75 6.08 3.61
N PRO A 196 12.43 6.45 4.73
CA PRO A 196 13.25 7.66 4.87
C PRO A 196 14.34 7.89 3.83
N ASP A 197 14.88 6.81 3.32
CA ASP A 197 15.98 6.75 2.38
C ASP A 197 15.52 6.70 0.92
N GLU A 198 14.22 6.48 0.66
CA GLU A 198 13.67 6.61 -0.68
C GLU A 198 13.77 8.06 -1.18
N ASN A 199 13.99 8.23 -2.48
CA ASN A 199 14.17 9.55 -3.11
C ASN A 199 12.84 10.30 -3.32
N VAL A 200 12.04 10.38 -2.26
CA VAL A 200 10.68 10.92 -2.25
C VAL A 200 10.51 11.96 -1.13
N SER A 201 9.74 13.00 -1.39
CA SER A 201 9.33 14.01 -0.38
C SER A 201 7.86 14.37 -0.53
N LEU A 202 7.19 14.70 0.57
CA LEU A 202 5.83 15.26 0.56
C LEU A 202 5.88 16.75 0.92
N VAL A 203 5.34 17.61 0.05
CA VAL A 203 5.17 19.03 0.33
C VAL A 203 3.72 19.30 0.73
N ILE A 204 3.53 19.90 1.89
CA ILE A 204 2.24 20.37 2.38
C ILE A 204 2.25 21.89 2.35
N ARG A 205 1.52 22.46 1.39
CA ARG A 205 1.28 23.91 1.27
C ARG A 205 0.00 24.26 2.03
N ASP A 206 0.16 24.88 3.19
CA ASP A 206 -0.97 25.35 4.01
C ASP A 206 -1.31 26.81 3.72
N THR A 207 -2.46 27.02 3.07
CA THR A 207 -2.93 28.36 2.66
C THR A 207 -3.44 29.22 3.82
N ARG A 208 -3.62 28.63 5.02
CA ARG A 208 -3.95 29.25 6.32
C ARG A 208 -4.88 30.47 6.22
N ILE A 209 -6.20 30.21 6.23
CA ILE A 209 -7.23 31.25 6.16
C ILE A 209 -7.65 31.69 7.57
N SER A 210 -7.66 30.77 8.54
CA SER A 210 -7.98 31.07 9.95
C SER A 210 -7.21 30.19 10.96
N ASP A 211 -7.06 30.66 12.20
CA ASP A 211 -6.47 29.89 13.32
C ASP A 211 -7.56 29.13 14.09
N SER A 212 -8.22 28.17 13.43
CA SER A 212 -9.23 27.32 14.07
C SER A 212 -8.61 26.24 14.96
N GLN A 213 -9.39 25.70 15.90
CA GLN A 213 -8.93 24.59 16.75
C GLN A 213 -8.58 23.35 15.93
N ASP A 214 -9.35 23.09 14.86
CA ASP A 214 -9.11 21.98 13.93
C ASP A 214 -7.78 22.14 13.18
N HIS A 215 -7.45 23.38 12.76
CA HIS A 215 -6.18 23.69 12.11
C HIS A 215 -4.99 23.40 13.03
N LEU A 216 -5.08 23.84 14.29
CA LEU A 216 -4.03 23.60 15.29
C LEU A 216 -3.80 22.10 15.51
N PHE A 217 -4.87 21.31 15.56
CA PHE A 217 -4.78 19.85 15.68
C PHE A 217 -4.07 19.20 14.48
N CYS A 218 -4.44 19.58 13.25
CA CYS A 218 -3.76 19.08 12.05
C CYS A 218 -2.29 19.52 11.98
N LEU A 219 -1.97 20.74 12.42
CA LEU A 219 -0.61 21.24 12.47
C LEU A 219 0.26 20.44 13.45
N GLU A 220 -0.26 20.12 14.64
CA GLU A 220 0.43 19.26 15.61
C GLU A 220 0.75 17.88 15.00
N GLN A 221 -0.19 17.29 14.26
CA GLN A 221 0.05 16.05 13.53
C GLN A 221 1.15 16.20 12.48
N ILE A 222 1.09 17.21 11.60
CA ILE A 222 2.12 17.44 10.58
C ILE A 222 3.50 17.56 11.24
N ARG A 223 3.62 18.29 12.35
CA ARG A 223 4.88 18.45 13.09
C ARG A 223 5.36 17.15 13.73
N ALA A 224 4.46 16.34 14.29
CA ALA A 224 4.81 15.04 14.85
C ALA A 224 5.37 14.09 13.78
N TYR A 225 4.70 14.01 12.61
CA TYR A 225 5.18 13.19 11.50
C TYR A 225 6.51 13.69 10.93
N GLN A 226 6.69 15.02 10.82
CA GLN A 226 7.94 15.63 10.35
C GLN A 226 9.11 15.42 11.32
N ALA A 227 8.85 15.35 12.62
CA ALA A 227 9.89 15.17 13.64
C ALA A 227 10.37 13.72 13.78
N ASN A 228 9.60 12.74 13.28
CA ASN A 228 9.97 11.33 13.35
C ASN A 228 11.04 10.98 12.30
N PRO A 229 12.27 10.58 12.69
CA PRO A 229 13.34 10.24 11.76
C PRO A 229 13.05 8.99 10.91
N ASP A 230 12.12 8.14 11.35
CA ASP A 230 11.68 6.95 10.61
C ASP A 230 10.68 7.29 9.50
N ASN A 231 10.25 8.54 9.39
CA ASN A 231 9.36 9.00 8.34
C ASN A 231 10.13 9.56 7.12
N PRO A 232 9.64 9.34 5.90
CA PRO A 232 10.14 10.00 4.70
C PRO A 232 9.97 11.53 4.79
N PRO A 233 10.84 12.33 4.13
CA PRO A 233 10.84 13.77 4.29
C PRO A 233 9.48 14.44 4.03
N ILE A 234 9.04 15.27 4.98
CA ILE A 234 7.83 16.12 4.88
C ILE A 234 8.26 17.59 4.95
N ILE A 235 7.87 18.38 3.96
CA ILE A 235 8.17 19.81 3.83
C ILE A 235 6.87 20.59 4.03
N TYR A 236 6.80 21.35 5.13
CA TYR A 236 5.64 22.16 5.46
C TYR A 236 5.87 23.63 5.08
N LEU A 237 4.94 24.22 4.31
CA LEU A 237 5.02 25.59 3.79
C LEU A 237 3.78 26.40 4.21
N ASP A 238 3.95 27.32 5.16
CA ASP A 238 2.91 28.20 5.71
C ASP A 238 3.06 29.68 5.33
N ARG A 239 4.13 30.04 4.60
CA ARG A 239 4.34 31.41 4.13
C ARG A 239 3.44 31.75 2.95
N ALA A 240 3.08 33.03 2.81
CA ALA A 240 2.44 33.53 1.60
C ALA A 240 3.38 33.40 0.39
N LEU A 241 2.83 32.94 -0.75
CA LEU A 241 3.51 32.84 -2.03
C LEU A 241 2.90 33.84 -3.01
N SER A 242 3.74 34.45 -3.84
CA SER A 242 3.27 35.19 -5.01
C SER A 242 2.68 34.21 -6.05
N PRO A 243 1.81 34.67 -6.98
CA PRO A 243 1.25 33.78 -8.00
C PRO A 243 2.30 33.06 -8.87
N ALA A 244 3.44 33.70 -9.12
CA ALA A 244 4.55 33.08 -9.84
C ALA A 244 5.25 31.99 -9.02
N GLU A 245 5.45 32.21 -7.71
CA GLU A 245 5.96 31.19 -6.81
C GLU A 245 4.99 30.02 -6.63
N GLU A 246 3.67 30.27 -6.66
CA GLU A 246 2.66 29.21 -6.60
C GLU A 246 2.70 28.33 -7.85
N ALA A 247 2.78 28.92 -9.05
CA ALA A 247 3.00 28.17 -10.29
C ALA A 247 4.35 27.42 -10.28
N GLY A 248 5.40 28.05 -9.74
CA GLY A 248 6.69 27.43 -9.50
C GLY A 248 6.62 26.26 -8.51
N LEU A 249 5.76 26.32 -7.50
CA LEU A 249 5.55 25.25 -6.53
C LEU A 249 4.95 24.01 -7.21
N TYR A 250 3.91 24.19 -8.04
CA TYR A 250 3.35 23.08 -8.80
C TYR A 250 4.43 22.44 -9.71
N THR A 251 5.11 23.22 -10.53
CA THR A 251 6.16 22.72 -11.45
C THR A 251 7.42 22.21 -10.75
N ALA A 252 7.61 22.48 -9.45
CA ALA A 252 8.66 21.88 -8.63
C ALA A 252 8.33 20.45 -8.16
N CYS A 253 7.09 19.99 -8.31
CA CYS A 253 6.60 18.70 -7.85
C CYS A 253 6.23 17.78 -9.03
N GLN A 254 6.08 16.48 -8.77
CA GLN A 254 5.80 15.46 -9.78
C GLN A 254 4.35 14.95 -9.75
N ALA A 255 3.65 15.09 -8.63
CA ALA A 255 2.25 14.69 -8.51
C ALA A 255 1.52 15.55 -7.47
N PHE A 256 0.23 15.77 -7.71
CA PHE A 256 -0.65 16.48 -6.78
C PHE A 256 -1.65 15.52 -6.13
N VAL A 257 -1.83 15.62 -4.82
CA VAL A 257 -2.72 14.73 -4.06
C VAL A 257 -3.74 15.55 -3.31
N SER A 258 -5.02 15.36 -3.64
CA SER A 258 -6.17 16.03 -3.03
C SER A 258 -7.15 14.98 -2.46
N PRO A 259 -6.91 14.48 -1.24
CA PRO A 259 -7.78 13.51 -0.59
C PRO A 259 -8.91 14.18 0.19
N PHE A 260 -9.49 15.25 -0.37
CA PHE A 260 -10.48 16.08 0.31
C PHE A 260 -11.78 15.30 0.53
N ARG A 261 -12.21 15.21 1.79
CA ARG A 261 -13.52 14.69 2.19
C ARG A 261 -14.65 15.57 1.65
N ALA A 262 -14.44 16.88 1.63
CA ALA A 262 -15.35 17.88 1.08
C ALA A 262 -14.53 18.90 0.27
N GLU A 263 -14.94 19.16 -0.97
CA GLU A 263 -14.25 20.05 -1.92
C GLU A 263 -15.30 20.52 -2.96
N ALA A 264 -15.76 21.76 -2.84
CA ALA A 264 -16.72 22.37 -3.74
C ALA A 264 -16.09 23.28 -4.80
N PHE A 265 -14.79 23.56 -4.75
CA PHE A 265 -14.17 24.62 -5.53
C PHE A 265 -13.18 24.13 -6.60
N GLY A 266 -12.36 23.13 -6.29
CA GLY A 266 -11.45 22.46 -7.22
C GLY A 266 -10.28 23.31 -7.74
N HIS A 267 -10.10 24.54 -7.25
CA HIS A 267 -9.17 25.51 -7.83
C HIS A 267 -7.70 25.09 -7.78
N SER A 268 -7.21 24.56 -6.65
CA SER A 268 -5.82 24.07 -6.56
C SER A 268 -5.59 22.83 -7.45
N ILE A 269 -6.62 22.00 -7.63
CA ILE A 269 -6.59 20.84 -8.54
C ILE A 269 -6.43 21.34 -9.97
N PHE A 270 -7.23 22.32 -10.40
CA PHE A 270 -7.15 22.86 -11.77
C PHE A 270 -5.82 23.60 -12.02
N GLU A 271 -5.27 24.31 -11.03
CA GLU A 271 -3.93 24.92 -11.14
C GLU A 271 -2.83 23.86 -11.29
N ALA A 272 -2.90 22.76 -10.52
CA ALA A 272 -1.95 21.65 -10.63
C ALA A 272 -2.04 20.96 -12.01
N MET A 273 -3.26 20.68 -12.48
CA MET A 273 -3.51 20.12 -13.81
C MET A 273 -2.99 21.05 -14.91
N ALA A 274 -3.23 22.37 -14.82
CA ALA A 274 -2.70 23.34 -15.77
C ALA A 274 -1.16 23.33 -15.83
N CYS A 275 -0.50 23.17 -14.69
CA CYS A 275 0.96 23.02 -14.60
C CYS A 275 1.48 21.65 -15.08
N GLY A 276 0.62 20.73 -15.50
CA GLY A 276 0.99 19.45 -16.07
C GLY A 276 1.20 18.33 -15.05
N LEU A 277 0.69 18.48 -13.83
CA LEU A 277 0.83 17.44 -12.81
C LEU A 277 -0.28 16.39 -12.97
N PRO A 278 0.03 15.09 -12.86
CA PRO A 278 -0.99 14.09 -12.58
C PRO A 278 -1.59 14.37 -11.19
N VAL A 279 -2.90 14.28 -11.08
CA VAL A 279 -3.65 14.63 -9.86
C VAL A 279 -4.46 13.45 -9.34
N VAL A 280 -4.39 13.20 -8.03
CA VAL A 280 -5.19 12.21 -7.31
C VAL A 280 -6.32 12.92 -6.57
N VAL A 281 -7.57 12.56 -6.84
CA VAL A 281 -8.76 13.30 -6.37
C VAL A 281 -9.79 12.35 -5.78
N SER A 282 -10.42 12.75 -4.68
CA SER A 282 -11.55 12.05 -4.07
C SER A 282 -12.80 11.98 -4.96
N GLY A 283 -13.45 10.81 -5.02
CA GLY A 283 -14.78 10.66 -5.62
C GLY A 283 -14.77 10.30 -7.11
N SER A 284 -15.69 10.88 -7.87
CA SER A 284 -15.92 10.59 -9.29
C SER A 284 -16.09 11.88 -10.10
N GLU A 285 -16.33 11.76 -11.41
CA GLU A 285 -16.46 12.86 -12.37
C GLU A 285 -17.37 14.02 -11.93
N GLU A 286 -18.47 13.72 -11.21
CA GLU A 286 -19.39 14.75 -10.69
C GLU A 286 -18.70 15.78 -9.78
N ARG A 287 -17.59 15.38 -9.15
CA ARG A 287 -16.79 16.21 -8.24
C ARG A 287 -16.22 17.44 -8.92
N LEU A 288 -15.65 17.28 -10.12
CA LEU A 288 -14.95 18.35 -10.83
C LEU A 288 -15.68 18.81 -12.10
N GLY A 289 -16.62 18.02 -12.63
CA GLY A 289 -17.31 18.33 -13.89
C GLY A 289 -16.39 18.33 -15.10
N ILE A 290 -15.41 17.41 -15.10
CA ILE A 290 -14.52 17.14 -16.24
C ILE A 290 -14.94 15.81 -16.87
N GLU A 291 -15.17 15.83 -18.19
CA GLU A 291 -15.78 14.70 -18.93
C GLU A 291 -14.77 13.71 -19.54
N PRO A 292 -13.54 14.08 -19.94
CA PRO A 292 -12.64 13.11 -20.56
C PRO A 292 -12.07 12.09 -19.56
N GLU A 293 -12.11 10.81 -19.95
CA GLU A 293 -11.41 9.73 -19.24
C GLU A 293 -9.89 10.00 -19.22
N ASN A 294 -9.21 9.59 -18.13
CA ASN A 294 -7.75 9.65 -17.96
C ASN A 294 -7.10 11.04 -17.85
N LEU A 295 -7.78 12.07 -17.32
CA LEU A 295 -7.14 13.35 -16.95
C LEU A 295 -6.62 13.37 -15.50
N ASN A 296 -7.10 12.46 -14.66
CA ASN A 296 -6.78 12.38 -13.25
C ASN A 296 -7.02 10.95 -12.72
N ILE A 297 -6.60 10.71 -11.48
CA ILE A 297 -6.85 9.46 -10.75
C ILE A 297 -7.99 9.71 -9.76
N TRP A 298 -9.06 8.93 -9.86
CA TRP A 298 -10.18 8.96 -8.93
C TRP A 298 -9.95 7.97 -7.77
N LEU A 299 -9.97 8.49 -6.54
CA LEU A 299 -9.96 7.63 -5.35
C LEU A 299 -11.35 7.05 -5.13
N LYS A 300 -11.39 5.75 -4.86
CA LYS A 300 -12.60 5.11 -4.34
C LYS A 300 -12.91 5.72 -2.97
N SER A 301 -14.09 6.33 -2.86
CA SER A 301 -14.55 7.00 -1.65
C SER A 301 -15.97 6.56 -1.33
N ARG A 302 -16.28 6.41 -0.04
CA ARG A 302 -17.64 6.18 0.45
C ARG A 302 -18.23 7.47 1.00
N ARG A 303 -19.54 7.65 0.87
CA ARG A 303 -20.22 8.79 1.48
C ARG A 303 -20.57 8.48 2.92
N VAL A 304 -20.09 9.30 3.85
CA VAL A 304 -20.33 9.20 5.29
C VAL A 304 -21.30 10.28 5.71
N LYS A 305 -22.20 9.95 6.64
CA LYS A 305 -23.17 10.87 7.23
C LYS A 305 -22.67 11.35 8.59
N GLY A 306 -22.76 12.65 8.84
CA GLY A 306 -22.41 13.25 10.13
C GLY A 306 -23.35 12.81 11.25
N ALA A 307 -22.83 12.79 12.47
CA ALA A 307 -23.58 12.41 13.68
C ALA A 307 -24.58 13.50 14.12
N GLU A 308 -24.33 14.76 13.75
CA GLU A 308 -25.14 15.91 14.14
C GLU A 308 -25.56 16.70 12.90
N LYS A 309 -26.64 17.48 13.00
CA LYS A 309 -27.10 18.39 11.92
C LYS A 309 -26.37 19.72 11.95
N GLN A 310 -25.04 19.68 12.03
CA GLN A 310 -24.19 20.86 12.00
C GLN A 310 -22.77 20.53 11.52
N ILE A 311 -22.08 21.54 11.00
CA ILE A 311 -20.64 21.49 10.68
C ILE A 311 -19.96 22.71 11.30
N GLY A 312 -18.95 22.52 12.16
CA GLY A 312 -18.23 23.63 12.78
C GLY A 312 -19.13 24.60 13.56
N GLY A 313 -20.23 24.11 14.14
CA GLY A 313 -21.23 24.93 14.84
C GLY A 313 -22.26 25.62 13.93
N ILE A 314 -22.21 25.42 12.61
CA ILE A 314 -23.18 25.94 11.64
C ILE A 314 -24.32 24.91 11.48
N PRO A 315 -25.57 25.20 11.88
CA PRO A 315 -26.70 24.29 11.71
C PRO A 315 -27.02 24.03 10.25
N THR A 316 -27.34 22.78 9.89
CA THR A 316 -27.68 22.36 8.52
C THR A 316 -29.12 21.82 8.43
N LEU A 317 -29.73 21.85 7.24
CA LEU A 317 -31.12 21.39 7.00
C LEU A 317 -31.30 19.90 7.36
N SER A 318 -30.37 19.11 6.86
CA SER A 318 -30.24 17.66 7.07
C SER A 318 -28.90 17.32 7.71
N PHE A 319 -28.68 16.05 8.08
CA PHE A 319 -27.36 15.61 8.50
C PHE A 319 -26.37 15.78 7.34
N PRO A 320 -25.24 16.47 7.56
CA PRO A 320 -24.22 16.67 6.54
C PRO A 320 -23.63 15.34 6.09
N THR A 321 -23.09 15.31 4.88
CA THR A 321 -22.37 14.16 4.35
C THR A 321 -21.07 14.58 3.68
N TRP A 322 -20.07 13.72 3.74
CA TRP A 322 -18.76 13.93 3.10
C TRP A 322 -18.23 12.60 2.55
N LEU A 323 -17.14 12.67 1.78
CA LEU A 323 -16.45 11.49 1.28
C LEU A 323 -15.40 11.01 2.29
N GLU A 324 -15.32 9.70 2.52
CA GLU A 324 -14.19 9.07 3.20
C GLU A 324 -13.42 8.23 2.18
N ASN A 325 -12.13 8.52 2.00
CA ASN A 325 -11.31 7.89 0.97
C ASN A 325 -10.71 6.56 1.46
N ASN A 326 -10.53 5.62 0.53
CA ASN A 326 -9.78 4.40 0.81
C ASN A 326 -8.28 4.70 0.96
N GLY A 327 -7.77 4.63 2.19
CA GLY A 327 -6.35 4.87 2.48
C GLY A 327 -5.39 3.89 1.83
N ALA A 328 -5.78 2.63 1.65
CA ALA A 328 -4.93 1.63 0.97
C ALA A 328 -4.80 1.94 -0.53
N GLU A 329 -5.89 2.36 -1.17
CA GLU A 329 -5.89 2.84 -2.56
C GLU A 329 -5.01 4.09 -2.70
N LEU A 330 -5.14 5.05 -1.78
CA LEU A 330 -4.31 6.26 -1.81
C LEU A 330 -2.82 5.91 -1.76
N ARG A 331 -2.40 5.02 -0.87
CA ARG A 331 -1.01 4.54 -0.80
C ARG A 331 -0.53 3.92 -2.11
N TYR A 332 -1.35 3.04 -2.67
CA TYR A 332 -1.02 2.39 -3.94
C TYR A 332 -0.88 3.38 -5.09
N GLN A 333 -1.82 4.32 -5.23
CA GLN A 333 -1.75 5.33 -6.28
C GLN A 333 -0.52 6.22 -6.11
N MET A 334 -0.15 6.58 -4.88
CA MET A 334 1.12 7.27 -4.61
C MET A 334 2.32 6.42 -5.05
N ARG A 335 2.37 5.13 -4.72
CA ARG A 335 3.44 4.23 -5.18
C ARG A 335 3.53 4.14 -6.69
N GLN A 336 2.39 3.98 -7.38
CA GLN A 336 2.35 3.92 -8.84
C GLN A 336 2.84 5.23 -9.46
N LEU A 337 2.47 6.39 -8.92
CA LEU A 337 2.98 7.68 -9.36
C LEU A 337 4.50 7.79 -9.20
N PHE A 338 5.07 7.24 -8.12
CA PHE A 338 6.51 7.23 -7.87
C PHE A 338 7.27 6.28 -8.81
N GLU A 339 6.73 5.10 -9.11
CA GLU A 339 7.38 4.06 -9.94
C GLU A 339 7.20 4.29 -11.44
N LYS A 340 5.99 4.66 -11.89
CA LYS A 340 5.60 4.75 -13.30
C LYS A 340 5.50 6.21 -13.79
N GLN A 341 6.51 7.00 -13.47
CA GLN A 341 6.49 8.46 -13.69
C GLN A 341 6.21 8.85 -15.16
N ALA A 342 6.76 8.09 -16.11
CA ALA A 342 6.60 8.37 -17.54
C ALA A 342 5.13 8.26 -17.97
N ASP A 343 4.41 7.24 -17.49
CA ASP A 343 3.00 7.00 -17.85
C ASP A 343 2.11 8.14 -17.32
N TYR A 344 2.35 8.58 -16.08
CA TYR A 344 1.55 9.63 -15.46
C TYR A 344 1.92 11.06 -15.93
N GLN A 345 3.12 11.26 -16.49
CA GLN A 345 3.45 12.52 -17.16
C GLN A 345 2.59 12.76 -18.40
N VAL A 346 2.23 11.70 -19.13
CA VAL A 346 1.32 11.80 -20.28
C VAL A 346 -0.08 12.24 -19.82
N MET A 347 -0.57 11.68 -18.71
CA MET A 347 -1.82 12.11 -18.08
C MET A 347 -1.77 13.59 -17.69
N GLY A 348 -0.71 14.02 -17.01
CA GLY A 348 -0.54 15.41 -16.61
C GLY A 348 -0.51 16.38 -17.80
N GLN A 349 0.14 16.00 -18.90
CA GLN A 349 0.15 16.80 -20.12
C GLN A 349 -1.25 16.93 -20.75
N ALA A 350 -1.99 15.82 -20.86
CA ALA A 350 -3.36 15.83 -21.36
C ALA A 350 -4.28 16.70 -20.48
N ALA A 351 -4.12 16.61 -19.16
CA ALA A 351 -4.81 17.46 -18.20
C ALA A 351 -4.52 18.94 -18.41
N SER A 352 -3.25 19.32 -18.61
CA SER A 352 -2.84 20.71 -18.88
C SER A 352 -3.49 21.24 -20.15
N GLU A 353 -3.45 20.49 -21.24
CA GLU A 353 -4.08 20.86 -22.52
C GLU A 353 -5.59 21.06 -22.37
N TYR A 354 -6.26 20.20 -21.60
CA TYR A 354 -7.69 20.32 -21.31
C TYR A 354 -8.01 21.59 -20.50
N ILE A 355 -7.29 21.85 -19.39
CA ILE A 355 -7.54 23.02 -18.55
C ILE A 355 -7.35 24.31 -19.34
N HIS A 356 -6.27 24.43 -20.12
CA HIS A 356 -6.01 25.62 -20.92
C HIS A 356 -7.09 25.88 -21.99
N SER A 357 -7.66 24.83 -22.56
CA SER A 357 -8.67 24.93 -23.62
C SER A 357 -10.10 25.12 -23.11
N HIS A 358 -10.44 24.63 -21.91
CA HIS A 358 -11.83 24.61 -21.40
C HIS A 358 -12.06 25.42 -20.13
N LEU A 359 -11.03 25.61 -19.29
CA LEU A 359 -11.13 26.22 -17.96
C LEU A 359 -10.18 27.41 -17.76
N SER A 360 -9.66 28.00 -18.84
CA SER A 360 -9.01 29.32 -18.77
C SER A 360 -9.99 30.42 -18.39
N TRP A 361 -9.50 31.52 -17.81
CA TRP A 361 -10.33 32.66 -17.45
C TRP A 361 -11.11 33.24 -18.64
N GLU A 362 -10.58 33.14 -19.86
CA GLU A 362 -11.29 33.50 -21.09
C GLU A 362 -12.57 32.66 -21.30
N GLN A 363 -12.48 31.34 -21.10
CA GLN A 363 -13.61 30.43 -21.28
C GLN A 363 -14.63 30.57 -20.15
N VAL A 364 -14.16 30.65 -18.91
CA VAL A 364 -15.02 30.87 -17.75
C VAL A 364 -15.73 32.23 -17.84
N TYR A 365 -15.03 33.27 -18.28
CA TYR A 365 -15.65 34.58 -18.51
C TYR A 365 -16.73 34.53 -19.59
N ALA A 366 -16.54 33.75 -20.66
CA ALA A 366 -17.58 33.58 -21.68
C ALA A 366 -18.87 32.97 -21.09
N LYS A 367 -18.75 31.96 -20.22
CA LYS A 367 -19.89 31.37 -19.49
C LYS A 367 -20.57 32.40 -18.57
N ILE A 368 -19.77 33.16 -17.82
CA ILE A 368 -20.28 34.24 -16.95
C ILE A 368 -21.03 35.28 -17.77
N GLN A 369 -20.47 35.71 -18.91
CA GLN A 369 -21.08 36.69 -19.78
C GLN A 369 -22.42 36.18 -20.35
N GLU A 370 -22.49 34.92 -20.77
CA GLU A 370 -23.73 34.29 -21.22
C GLU A 370 -24.81 34.34 -20.13
N ARG A 371 -24.48 33.98 -18.88
CA ARG A 371 -25.41 34.05 -17.75
C ARG A 371 -25.89 35.45 -17.46
N LEU A 372 -24.97 36.41 -17.37
CA LEU A 372 -25.31 37.81 -17.11
C LEU A 372 -26.21 38.39 -18.22
N GLN A 373 -25.95 38.06 -19.49
CA GLN A 373 -26.81 38.46 -20.60
C GLN A 373 -28.21 37.83 -20.52
N ALA A 374 -28.31 36.56 -20.12
CA ALA A 374 -29.58 35.88 -19.93
C ALA A 374 -30.40 36.44 -18.75
N LEU A 375 -29.73 36.95 -17.71
CA LEU A 375 -30.37 37.59 -16.57
C LEU A 375 -30.80 39.03 -16.84
N LEU A 376 -30.06 39.79 -17.66
CA LEU A 376 -30.29 41.21 -17.89
C LEU A 376 -31.74 41.60 -18.24
N PRO A 377 -32.48 40.89 -19.12
CA PRO A 377 -33.86 41.26 -19.46
C PRO A 377 -34.89 40.85 -18.39
N LYS A 378 -34.51 40.02 -17.42
CA LYS A 378 -35.45 39.55 -16.39
C LYS A 378 -35.76 40.68 -15.39
N PRO A 379 -36.95 40.72 -14.79
CA PRO A 379 -37.23 41.55 -13.60
C PRO A 379 -36.36 41.11 -12.40
N ILE A 380 -36.31 41.95 -11.35
CA ILE A 380 -35.53 41.65 -10.13
C ILE A 380 -36.38 40.71 -9.26
N PHE A 381 -35.89 39.50 -9.05
CA PHE A 381 -36.64 38.40 -8.43
C PHE A 381 -37.21 38.78 -7.07
N ARG A 382 -36.39 39.33 -6.16
CA ARG A 382 -36.84 39.73 -4.82
C ARG A 382 -37.91 40.83 -4.82
N MET A 383 -37.90 41.73 -5.80
CA MET A 383 -38.91 42.78 -5.91
C MET A 383 -40.24 42.20 -6.39
N GLU A 384 -40.18 41.21 -7.28
CA GLU A 384 -41.35 40.44 -7.68
C GLU A 384 -41.91 39.63 -6.53
N GLN A 385 -41.04 38.91 -5.79
CA GLN A 385 -41.45 38.17 -4.60
C GLN A 385 -42.11 39.07 -3.55
N ALA A 386 -41.52 40.23 -3.25
CA ALA A 386 -42.11 41.20 -2.33
C ALA A 386 -43.49 41.69 -2.81
N ARG A 387 -43.64 41.97 -4.12
CA ARG A 387 -44.93 42.35 -4.71
C ARG A 387 -45.98 41.24 -4.59
N LEU A 388 -45.60 39.99 -4.86
CA LEU A 388 -46.49 38.83 -4.75
C LEU A 388 -46.85 38.53 -3.28
N GLN A 389 -45.90 38.69 -2.35
CA GLN A 389 -46.13 38.56 -0.91
C GLN A 389 -47.08 39.65 -0.38
N GLU A 390 -46.90 40.90 -0.78
CA GLU A 390 -47.80 42.00 -0.41
C GLU A 390 -49.23 41.73 -0.91
N LYS A 391 -49.38 41.30 -2.17
CA LYS A 391 -50.68 40.88 -2.70
C LYS A 391 -51.28 39.69 -1.92
N THR A 392 -50.46 38.70 -1.56
CA THR A 392 -50.87 37.55 -0.76
C THR A 392 -51.34 37.96 0.63
N LEU A 393 -50.61 38.86 1.30
CA LEU A 393 -50.98 39.38 2.61
C LEU A 393 -52.29 40.17 2.55
N ASN A 394 -52.46 41.03 1.54
CA ASN A 394 -53.72 41.73 1.30
C ASN A 394 -54.89 40.76 1.08
N GLY A 395 -54.64 39.62 0.42
CA GLY A 395 -55.62 38.54 0.27
C GLY A 395 -55.97 37.87 1.60
N LEU A 396 -54.98 37.58 2.44
CA LEU A 396 -55.17 37.01 3.79
C LEU A 396 -55.90 37.99 4.72
N GLU A 397 -55.58 39.28 4.69
CA GLU A 397 -56.29 40.32 5.44
C GLU A 397 -57.75 40.43 4.99
N ALA A 398 -58.00 40.41 3.69
CA ALA A 398 -59.36 40.39 3.14
C ALA A 398 -60.12 39.13 3.63
N LEU A 399 -59.45 37.98 3.67
CA LEU A 399 -60.03 36.73 4.17
C LEU A 399 -60.39 36.82 5.66
N HIS A 400 -59.48 37.31 6.51
CA HIS A 400 -59.74 37.53 7.94
C HIS A 400 -60.84 38.57 8.20
N ALA A 401 -60.98 39.57 7.33
CA ALA A 401 -62.06 40.54 7.37
C ALA A 401 -63.40 40.01 6.81
N GLY A 402 -63.47 38.73 6.41
CA GLY A 402 -64.66 38.09 5.85
C GLY A 402 -64.99 38.48 4.40
N GLN A 403 -64.07 39.16 3.70
CA GLN A 403 -64.22 39.59 2.31
C GLN A 403 -63.73 38.47 1.34
N VAL A 404 -64.45 37.35 1.32
CA VAL A 404 -64.05 36.11 0.62
C VAL A 404 -63.80 36.31 -0.89
N GLU A 405 -64.71 36.99 -1.60
CA GLU A 405 -64.55 37.23 -3.05
C GLU A 405 -63.31 38.06 -3.38
N LYS A 406 -63.01 39.06 -2.54
CA LYS A 406 -61.82 39.91 -2.70
C LYS A 406 -60.54 39.11 -2.43
N ALA A 407 -60.55 38.26 -1.41
CA ALA A 407 -59.42 37.36 -1.11
C ALA A 407 -59.15 36.38 -2.25
N GLN A 408 -60.20 35.78 -2.81
CA GLN A 408 -60.10 34.85 -3.93
C GLN A 408 -59.48 35.52 -5.18
N VAL A 409 -59.96 36.70 -5.58
CA VAL A 409 -59.40 37.44 -6.72
C VAL A 409 -57.92 37.75 -6.50
N LEU A 410 -57.55 38.21 -5.31
CA LEU A 410 -56.15 38.52 -4.98
C LEU A 410 -55.27 37.27 -5.02
N PHE A 411 -55.74 36.12 -4.52
CA PHE A 411 -54.99 34.86 -4.59
C PHE A 411 -54.89 34.33 -6.04
N GLU A 412 -55.94 34.43 -6.84
CA GLU A 412 -55.95 34.02 -8.25
C GLU A 412 -55.03 34.89 -9.11
N GLU A 413 -54.98 36.20 -8.87
CA GLU A 413 -54.00 37.09 -9.52
C GLU A 413 -52.56 36.69 -9.21
N VAL A 414 -52.26 36.37 -7.95
CA VAL A 414 -50.91 35.92 -7.58
C VAL A 414 -50.60 34.55 -8.21
N LEU A 415 -51.57 33.63 -8.29
CA LEU A 415 -51.41 32.35 -8.97
C LEU A 415 -51.29 32.45 -10.50
N GLN A 416 -51.73 33.53 -11.15
CA GLN A 416 -51.43 33.75 -12.57
C GLN A 416 -49.94 34.00 -12.81
N GLU A 417 -49.26 34.54 -11.81
CA GLU A 417 -47.85 34.93 -11.86
C GLU A 417 -46.93 33.89 -11.19
N ASP A 418 -47.41 33.21 -10.14
CA ASP A 418 -46.77 32.07 -9.44
C ASP A 418 -47.75 30.88 -9.34
N PRO A 419 -47.95 30.12 -10.43
CA PRO A 419 -48.97 29.07 -10.50
C PRO A 419 -48.76 27.89 -9.56
N ASP A 420 -47.57 27.78 -8.97
CA ASP A 420 -47.15 26.65 -8.15
C ASP A 420 -47.14 26.98 -6.65
N ASN A 421 -47.64 28.15 -6.24
CA ASN A 421 -47.56 28.60 -4.85
C ASN A 421 -48.38 27.69 -3.89
N PRO A 422 -47.73 26.92 -2.99
CA PRO A 422 -48.44 25.95 -2.16
C PRO A 422 -49.31 26.60 -1.08
N VAL A 423 -48.92 27.79 -0.59
CA VAL A 423 -49.67 28.53 0.44
C VAL A 423 -50.97 29.07 -0.15
N LEU A 424 -50.93 29.62 -1.36
CA LEU A 424 -52.13 30.12 -2.03
C LEU A 424 -53.08 28.99 -2.41
N HIS A 425 -52.55 27.87 -2.92
CA HIS A 425 -53.35 26.69 -3.16
C HIS A 425 -53.97 26.11 -1.89
N LEU A 426 -53.25 26.09 -0.75
CA LEU A 426 -53.84 25.71 0.54
C LEU A 426 -55.00 26.65 0.93
N ASN A 427 -54.82 27.96 0.80
CA ASN A 427 -55.84 28.95 1.20
C ASN A 427 -57.07 28.91 0.28
N LEU A 428 -56.87 28.84 -1.04
CA LEU A 428 -57.97 28.67 -2.00
C LEU A 428 -58.67 27.32 -1.83
N GLY A 429 -57.93 26.25 -1.59
CA GLY A 429 -58.51 24.95 -1.27
C GLY A 429 -59.35 24.98 0.01
N SER A 430 -58.88 25.68 1.04
CA SER A 430 -59.62 25.87 2.30
C SER A 430 -60.88 26.73 2.12
N LEU A 431 -60.83 27.76 1.27
CA LEU A 431 -62.01 28.54 0.87
C LEU A 431 -63.05 27.67 0.15
N LYS A 432 -62.62 26.88 -0.83
CA LYS A 432 -63.49 25.92 -1.54
C LYS A 432 -64.09 24.88 -0.60
N LEU A 433 -63.31 24.44 0.39
CA LEU A 433 -63.77 23.54 1.44
C LEU A 433 -64.90 24.17 2.28
N GLN A 434 -64.79 25.46 2.63
CA GLN A 434 -65.86 26.21 3.32
C GLN A 434 -67.10 26.40 2.46
N GLU A 435 -66.94 26.63 1.16
CA GLU A 435 -68.01 26.70 0.16
C GLU A 435 -68.70 25.35 -0.11
N LYS A 436 -68.18 24.26 0.48
CA LYS A 436 -68.58 22.86 0.24
C LYS A 436 -68.31 22.37 -1.18
N ASP A 437 -67.41 23.04 -1.92
CA ASP A 437 -66.83 22.54 -3.17
C ASP A 437 -65.62 21.65 -2.85
N PHE A 438 -65.90 20.42 -2.42
CA PHE A 438 -64.87 19.47 -2.01
C PHE A 438 -63.96 19.02 -3.17
N VAL A 439 -64.48 18.98 -4.40
CA VAL A 439 -63.70 18.59 -5.58
C VAL A 439 -62.72 19.69 -5.97
N GLY A 440 -63.17 20.95 -6.01
CA GLY A 440 -62.31 22.11 -6.22
C GLY A 440 -61.25 22.25 -5.12
N ALA A 441 -61.62 21.97 -3.86
CA ALA A 441 -60.69 21.96 -2.74
C ALA A 441 -59.56 20.92 -2.93
N LEU A 442 -59.91 19.68 -3.31
CA LEU A 442 -58.91 18.63 -3.55
C LEU A 442 -57.96 18.95 -4.71
N ALA A 443 -58.45 19.55 -5.80
CA ALA A 443 -57.58 19.94 -6.90
C ALA A 443 -56.51 20.96 -6.47
N HIS A 444 -56.85 21.89 -5.58
CA HIS A 444 -55.90 22.83 -5.01
C HIS A 444 -54.95 22.17 -3.99
N PHE A 445 -55.46 21.33 -3.09
CA PHE A 445 -54.60 20.61 -2.13
C PHE A 445 -53.60 19.69 -2.82
N GLN A 446 -53.98 19.07 -3.95
CA GLN A 446 -53.09 18.25 -4.77
C GLN A 446 -51.93 19.07 -5.34
N LYS A 447 -52.22 20.25 -5.91
CA LYS A 447 -51.17 21.17 -6.41
C LYS A 447 -50.26 21.65 -5.29
N ALA A 448 -50.83 21.95 -4.12
CA ALA A 448 -50.05 22.34 -2.95
C ALA A 448 -49.14 21.20 -2.46
N LEU A 449 -49.65 19.96 -2.40
CA LEU A 449 -48.89 18.78 -1.98
C LEU A 449 -47.79 18.38 -2.97
N ALA A 450 -47.98 18.65 -4.27
CA ALA A 450 -46.93 18.44 -5.28
C ALA A 450 -45.67 19.28 -5.00
N LYS A 451 -45.80 20.41 -4.29
CA LYS A 451 -44.70 21.32 -3.95
C LYS A 451 -44.29 21.27 -2.48
N ALA A 452 -45.22 20.92 -1.59
CA ALA A 452 -44.99 20.76 -0.16
C ALA A 452 -45.44 19.37 0.34
N PRO A 453 -44.80 18.28 -0.13
CA PRO A 453 -45.25 16.91 0.14
C PRO A 453 -45.13 16.48 1.60
N ALA A 454 -44.37 17.22 2.43
CA ALA A 454 -44.19 16.96 3.87
C ALA A 454 -45.12 17.78 4.77
N ASN A 455 -46.06 18.56 4.23
CA ASN A 455 -46.95 19.40 5.03
C ASN A 455 -48.15 18.58 5.56
N ALA A 456 -48.11 18.23 6.85
CA ALA A 456 -49.13 17.44 7.52
C ALA A 456 -50.54 18.06 7.47
N ASN A 457 -50.64 19.39 7.54
CA ASN A 457 -51.93 20.09 7.52
C ASN A 457 -52.65 19.89 6.19
N LEU A 458 -51.92 19.88 5.06
CA LEU A 458 -52.49 19.65 3.73
C LEU A 458 -53.15 18.26 3.62
N TYR A 459 -52.50 17.21 4.15
CA TYR A 459 -53.11 15.89 4.22
C TYR A 459 -54.33 15.86 5.15
N SER A 460 -54.31 16.59 6.27
CA SER A 460 -55.46 16.68 7.17
C SER A 460 -56.68 17.33 6.50
N VAL A 461 -56.51 18.48 5.83
CA VAL A 461 -57.62 19.18 5.16
C VAL A 461 -58.10 18.44 3.91
N ALA A 462 -57.21 17.77 3.18
CA ALA A 462 -57.58 16.86 2.09
C ALA A 462 -58.39 15.66 2.60
N GLY A 463 -58.00 15.09 3.75
CA GLY A 463 -58.74 14.02 4.43
C GLY A 463 -60.17 14.42 4.77
N ILE A 464 -60.40 15.65 5.23
CA ILE A 464 -61.74 16.19 5.51
C ILE A 464 -62.57 16.28 4.22
N ALA A 465 -61.99 16.81 3.13
CA ALA A 465 -62.67 16.90 1.84
C ALA A 465 -63.04 15.52 1.27
N LEU A 466 -62.11 14.56 1.32
CA LEU A 466 -62.32 13.17 0.88
C LEU A 466 -63.38 12.45 1.72
N TYR A 467 -63.43 12.72 3.03
CA TYR A 467 -64.46 12.17 3.91
C TYR A 467 -65.87 12.65 3.52
N HIS A 468 -66.03 13.95 3.24
CA HIS A 468 -67.32 14.50 2.77
C HIS A 468 -67.72 13.99 1.38
N LEU A 469 -66.76 13.60 0.55
CA LEU A 469 -66.97 12.96 -0.75
C LEU A 469 -67.20 11.44 -0.65
N GLN A 470 -67.33 10.89 0.56
CA GLN A 470 -67.52 9.46 0.84
C GLN A 470 -66.33 8.57 0.43
N ALA A 471 -65.15 9.14 0.15
CA ALA A 471 -63.91 8.42 -0.10
C ALA A 471 -63.20 8.05 1.23
N THR A 472 -63.93 7.36 2.11
CA THR A 472 -63.59 7.19 3.53
C THR A 472 -62.25 6.49 3.77
N GLN A 473 -61.87 5.52 2.93
CA GLN A 473 -60.58 4.82 3.00
C GLN A 473 -59.40 5.73 2.64
N LEU A 474 -59.57 6.60 1.64
CA LEU A 474 -58.55 7.60 1.27
C LEU A 474 -58.43 8.69 2.32
N ALA A 475 -59.54 9.11 2.91
CA ALA A 475 -59.56 10.03 4.05
C ALA A 475 -58.75 9.45 5.23
N GLU A 476 -58.96 8.18 5.58
CA GLU A 476 -58.18 7.51 6.64
C GLU A 476 -56.68 7.54 6.34
N ARG A 477 -56.28 7.19 5.10
CA ARG A 477 -54.88 7.22 4.68
C ARG A 477 -54.27 8.62 4.74
N CYS A 478 -55.03 9.66 4.39
CA CYS A 478 -54.58 11.05 4.50
C CYS A 478 -54.37 11.46 5.96
N PHE A 479 -55.30 11.15 6.87
CA PHE A 479 -55.13 11.46 8.30
C PHE A 479 -53.97 10.67 8.92
N LEU A 480 -53.80 9.41 8.55
CA LEU A 480 -52.64 8.62 8.96
C LEU A 480 -51.34 9.24 8.42
N GLN A 481 -51.33 9.71 7.17
CA GLN A 481 -50.16 10.40 6.60
C GLN A 481 -49.86 11.71 7.33
N ALA A 482 -50.88 12.50 7.70
CA ALA A 482 -50.71 13.70 8.52
C ALA A 482 -50.08 13.38 9.89
N LEU A 483 -50.56 12.31 10.56
CA LEU A 483 -50.02 11.85 11.84
C LEU A 483 -48.63 11.20 11.72
N ARG A 484 -48.30 10.61 10.56
CA ARG A 484 -46.94 10.12 10.28
C ARG A 484 -45.93 11.26 10.18
N LEU A 485 -46.34 12.39 9.59
CA LEU A 485 -45.51 13.58 9.44
C LEU A 485 -45.43 14.38 10.74
N VAL A 486 -46.54 14.51 11.48
CA VAL A 486 -46.63 15.20 12.77
C VAL A 486 -47.46 14.35 13.76
N PRO A 487 -46.82 13.51 14.60
CA PRO A 487 -47.51 12.64 15.55
C PRO A 487 -48.44 13.35 16.53
N GLU A 488 -48.12 14.61 16.86
CA GLU A 488 -48.87 15.49 17.78
C GLU A 488 -50.07 16.19 17.09
N HIS A 489 -50.36 15.92 15.82
CA HIS A 489 -51.37 16.66 15.06
C HIS A 489 -52.80 16.37 15.54
N VAL A 490 -53.31 17.22 16.44
CA VAL A 490 -54.62 17.07 17.11
C VAL A 490 -55.78 16.90 16.13
N GLY A 491 -55.91 17.78 15.13
CA GLY A 491 -57.05 17.76 14.19
C GLY A 491 -57.15 16.48 13.35
N ALA A 492 -56.02 15.94 12.89
CA ALA A 492 -55.96 14.67 12.18
C ALA A 492 -56.29 13.48 13.09
N ARG A 493 -55.86 13.50 14.35
CA ARG A 493 -56.16 12.45 15.34
C ARG A 493 -57.64 12.38 15.67
N GLU A 494 -58.28 13.53 15.90
CA GLU A 494 -59.72 13.62 16.14
C GLU A 494 -60.53 13.18 14.92
N SER A 495 -60.16 13.67 13.73
CA SER A 495 -60.83 13.31 12.48
C SER A 495 -60.67 11.82 12.15
N LEU A 496 -59.51 11.23 12.43
CA LEU A 496 -59.25 9.81 12.23
C LEU A 496 -60.14 8.91 13.11
N LEU A 497 -60.41 9.31 14.36
CA LEU A 497 -61.33 8.59 15.25
C LEU A 497 -62.74 8.56 14.66
N GLN A 498 -63.20 9.71 14.14
CA GLN A 498 -64.50 9.83 13.49
C GLN A 498 -64.60 8.98 12.21
N VAL A 499 -63.55 8.99 11.38
CA VAL A 499 -63.47 8.18 10.16
C VAL A 499 -63.46 6.68 10.46
N ARG A 500 -62.69 6.24 11.47
CA ARG A 500 -62.62 4.83 11.88
C ARG A 500 -63.93 4.33 12.46
N ALA A 501 -64.65 5.15 13.23
CA ALA A 501 -65.99 4.83 13.68
C ALA A 501 -66.95 4.61 12.49
N ALA A 502 -66.88 5.50 11.48
CA ALA A 502 -67.69 5.36 10.26
C ALA A 502 -67.34 4.11 9.43
N LEU A 503 -66.06 3.75 9.33
CA LEU A 503 -65.61 2.52 8.64
C LEU A 503 -66.03 1.24 9.38
N ALA A 504 -66.09 1.27 10.72
CA ALA A 504 -66.55 0.14 11.52
C ALA A 504 -68.06 -0.12 11.35
N GLU A 505 -68.86 0.93 11.15
CA GLU A 505 -70.31 0.81 10.91
C GLU A 505 -70.67 0.38 9.47
N ALA A 506 -69.82 0.71 8.49
CA ALA A 506 -70.02 0.36 7.08
C ALA A 506 -68.68 0.00 6.37
N PRO A 507 -68.20 -1.25 6.49
CA PRO A 507 -66.91 -1.67 5.94
C PRO A 507 -66.80 -1.59 4.40
N GLU A 508 -67.95 -1.62 3.71
CA GLU A 508 -68.05 -1.55 2.24
C GLU A 508 -68.32 -0.13 1.71
N ALA A 509 -68.09 0.93 2.50
CA ALA A 509 -68.29 2.30 2.05
C ALA A 509 -67.54 2.58 0.73
N VAL A 510 -68.32 3.01 -0.27
CA VAL A 510 -68.03 3.05 -1.71
C VAL A 510 -66.64 3.58 -2.07
N GLN A 511 -65.85 2.76 -2.78
CA GLN A 511 -64.69 3.20 -3.56
C GLN A 511 -65.16 4.12 -4.68
N THR A 512 -65.20 5.42 -4.42
CA THR A 512 -65.10 6.39 -5.51
C THR A 512 -63.63 6.40 -5.89
N ALA A 513 -63.27 5.96 -7.10
CA ALA A 513 -61.88 5.87 -7.52
C ALA A 513 -61.29 7.29 -7.67
N TRP A 514 -60.24 7.59 -6.91
CA TRP A 514 -59.42 8.82 -7.06
C TRP A 514 -57.97 8.42 -7.39
N PRO A 515 -57.70 7.96 -8.62
CA PRO A 515 -56.40 7.37 -8.98
C PRO A 515 -55.22 8.31 -8.74
N GLU A 516 -55.45 9.62 -8.92
CA GLU A 516 -54.44 10.65 -8.71
C GLU A 516 -54.05 10.78 -7.23
N TRP A 517 -55.01 10.69 -6.32
CA TRP A 517 -54.75 10.72 -4.87
C TRP A 517 -54.23 9.39 -4.34
N GLU A 518 -54.63 8.27 -4.95
CA GLU A 518 -54.01 6.97 -4.70
C GLU A 518 -52.53 6.97 -5.07
N SER A 519 -52.20 7.52 -6.25
CA SER A 519 -50.82 7.72 -6.71
C SER A 519 -50.06 8.68 -5.80
N LEU A 520 -50.65 9.82 -5.43
CA LEU A 520 -50.01 10.83 -4.58
C LEU A 520 -49.68 10.25 -3.19
N LEU A 521 -50.62 9.53 -2.57
CA LEU A 521 -50.40 8.87 -1.28
C LEU A 521 -49.43 7.69 -1.37
N ALA A 522 -49.30 7.04 -2.52
CA ALA A 522 -48.28 6.01 -2.75
C ALA A 522 -46.87 6.61 -2.82
N THR A 523 -46.74 7.83 -3.36
CA THR A 523 -45.48 8.57 -3.46
C THR A 523 -45.23 9.53 -2.28
N ALA A 524 -46.11 9.57 -1.28
CA ALA A 524 -45.99 10.48 -0.14
C ALA A 524 -44.75 10.16 0.72
N PRO A 525 -44.13 11.17 1.37
CA PRO A 525 -42.92 10.96 2.17
C PRO A 525 -43.17 9.94 3.28
N GLN A 526 -42.35 8.90 3.35
CA GLN A 526 -42.40 7.93 4.44
C GLN A 526 -41.62 8.46 5.65
N PRO A 527 -42.00 8.15 6.90
CA PRO A 527 -41.13 8.39 8.04
C PRO A 527 -39.82 7.60 7.84
N PRO A 528 -38.70 8.01 8.47
CA PRO A 528 -37.55 7.13 8.57
C PRO A 528 -38.02 5.83 9.23
N VAL A 529 -37.86 4.70 8.52
CA VAL A 529 -38.17 3.38 9.07
C VAL A 529 -37.27 3.19 10.29
N VAL A 530 -37.86 3.18 11.48
CA VAL A 530 -37.16 2.73 12.69
C VAL A 530 -37.23 1.20 12.67
N THR A 531 -36.28 0.60 11.97
CA THR A 531 -36.13 -0.86 11.88
C THR A 531 -35.59 -1.39 13.20
N ARG A 532 -36.31 -2.30 13.87
CA ARG A 532 -35.84 -2.90 15.13
C ARG A 532 -34.84 -4.02 14.86
N LEU A 533 -33.74 -4.04 15.61
CA LEU A 533 -32.65 -5.01 15.48
C LEU A 533 -32.50 -5.86 16.74
N SER A 534 -32.58 -7.18 16.58
CA SER A 534 -32.37 -8.18 17.64
C SER A 534 -30.96 -8.76 17.56
N LEU A 535 -30.21 -8.76 18.67
CA LEU A 535 -29.07 -9.68 18.81
C LEU A 535 -29.58 -11.05 19.26
N CYS A 536 -29.20 -12.12 18.57
CA CYS A 536 -29.42 -13.49 18.99
C CYS A 536 -28.08 -14.21 19.19
N MET A 537 -27.92 -14.87 20.33
CA MET A 537 -26.67 -15.54 20.72
C MET A 537 -26.96 -16.86 21.42
N ILE A 538 -26.07 -17.84 21.24
CA ILE A 538 -26.01 -19.05 22.07
C ILE A 538 -24.74 -19.01 22.91
N VAL A 539 -24.80 -19.44 24.17
CA VAL A 539 -23.65 -19.37 25.09
C VAL A 539 -23.49 -20.65 25.90
N LYS A 540 -22.25 -20.94 26.30
CA LYS A 540 -21.90 -21.94 27.31
C LYS A 540 -20.52 -21.65 27.91
N ASN A 541 -20.46 -21.31 29.19
CA ASN A 541 -19.21 -21.05 29.91
C ASN A 541 -18.31 -19.97 29.26
N GLU A 542 -18.91 -18.82 28.93
CA GLU A 542 -18.28 -17.69 28.24
C GLU A 542 -18.08 -16.48 29.16
N GLU A 543 -17.94 -16.67 30.48
CA GLU A 543 -17.75 -15.60 31.47
C GLU A 543 -16.63 -14.61 31.08
N ARG A 544 -15.58 -15.12 30.42
CA ARG A 544 -14.41 -14.34 30.01
C ARG A 544 -14.72 -13.29 28.93
N PHE A 545 -15.59 -13.59 27.97
CA PHE A 545 -15.74 -12.78 26.76
C PHE A 545 -17.10 -12.06 26.66
N LEU A 546 -18.15 -12.65 27.23
CA LEU A 546 -19.52 -12.24 27.00
C LEU A 546 -19.79 -10.76 27.28
N ARG A 547 -19.22 -10.20 28.36
CA ARG A 547 -19.42 -8.78 28.71
C ARG A 547 -18.95 -7.86 27.59
N THR A 548 -17.72 -8.06 27.10
CA THR A 548 -17.13 -7.23 26.05
C THR A 548 -17.91 -7.32 24.74
N CYS A 549 -18.36 -8.54 24.38
CA CYS A 549 -19.23 -8.76 23.23
C CYS A 549 -20.54 -7.93 23.35
N LEU A 550 -21.25 -8.06 24.46
CA LEU A 550 -22.52 -7.35 24.69
C LEU A 550 -22.35 -5.83 24.79
N GLU A 551 -21.24 -5.34 25.35
CA GLU A 551 -20.92 -3.91 25.37
C GLU A 551 -20.76 -3.34 23.95
N SER A 552 -20.14 -4.10 23.03
CA SER A 552 -19.89 -3.66 21.66
C SER A 552 -21.15 -3.43 20.83
N VAL A 553 -22.25 -4.12 21.16
CA VAL A 553 -23.51 -4.02 20.42
C VAL A 553 -24.54 -3.09 21.06
N ARG A 554 -24.32 -2.68 22.31
CA ARG A 554 -25.34 -2.08 23.19
C ARG A 554 -26.04 -0.86 22.59
N GLU A 555 -25.28 -0.01 21.91
CA GLU A 555 -25.79 1.23 21.29
C GLU A 555 -26.44 0.98 19.91
N VAL A 556 -26.32 -0.24 19.38
CA VAL A 556 -26.72 -0.59 18.01
C VAL A 556 -27.91 -1.54 17.98
N VAL A 557 -28.15 -2.36 18.99
CA VAL A 557 -29.29 -3.32 19.02
C VAL A 557 -30.43 -2.82 19.91
N ASP A 558 -31.67 -3.17 19.55
CA ASP A 558 -32.87 -2.79 20.30
C ASP A 558 -33.31 -3.87 21.30
N GLU A 559 -32.85 -5.09 21.12
CA GLU A 559 -33.06 -6.21 22.04
C GLU A 559 -31.90 -7.22 21.97
N MET A 560 -31.62 -7.88 23.09
CA MET A 560 -30.59 -8.92 23.20
C MET A 560 -31.21 -10.20 23.71
N ILE A 561 -31.03 -11.29 22.96
CA ILE A 561 -31.57 -12.62 23.26
C ILE A 561 -30.40 -13.59 23.38
N VAL A 562 -30.27 -14.21 24.55
CA VAL A 562 -29.19 -15.14 24.86
C VAL A 562 -29.81 -16.49 25.23
N VAL A 563 -29.42 -17.55 24.51
CA VAL A 563 -29.81 -18.92 24.81
C VAL A 563 -28.63 -19.63 25.46
N ASP A 564 -28.77 -19.95 26.75
CA ASP A 564 -27.79 -20.72 27.49
C ASP A 564 -27.97 -22.22 27.25
N THR A 565 -26.86 -22.91 26.94
CA THR A 565 -26.84 -24.35 26.65
C THR A 565 -26.25 -25.19 27.80
N GLY A 566 -26.32 -24.66 29.03
CA GLY A 566 -25.88 -25.31 30.26
C GLY A 566 -24.57 -24.76 30.80
N SER A 567 -24.46 -23.43 30.97
CA SER A 567 -23.34 -22.81 31.65
C SER A 567 -23.29 -23.15 33.14
N THR A 568 -22.09 -23.27 33.68
CA THR A 568 -21.78 -23.55 35.10
C THR A 568 -20.98 -22.44 35.76
N ASP A 569 -20.55 -21.44 35.00
CA ASP A 569 -19.86 -20.23 35.45
C ASP A 569 -20.83 -19.02 35.50
N ARG A 570 -20.32 -17.79 35.58
CA ARG A 570 -21.16 -16.58 35.69
C ARG A 570 -21.73 -16.07 34.36
N THR A 571 -21.69 -16.86 33.29
CA THR A 571 -22.18 -16.46 31.96
C THR A 571 -23.62 -15.95 31.98
N VAL A 572 -24.52 -16.69 32.63
CA VAL A 572 -25.95 -16.32 32.72
C VAL A 572 -26.14 -15.02 33.52
N GLU A 573 -25.46 -14.87 34.65
CA GLU A 573 -25.50 -13.66 35.47
C GLU A 573 -25.06 -12.43 34.66
N ILE A 574 -23.98 -12.55 33.88
CA ILE A 574 -23.46 -11.46 33.05
C ILE A 574 -24.46 -11.08 31.95
N ALA A 575 -25.10 -12.05 31.29
CA ALA A 575 -26.10 -11.78 30.27
C ALA A 575 -27.29 -10.97 30.83
N GLU A 576 -27.80 -11.37 32.01
CA GLU A 576 -28.90 -10.68 32.69
C GLU A 576 -28.51 -9.27 33.15
N GLU A 577 -27.31 -9.10 33.72
CA GLU A 577 -26.77 -7.78 34.12
C GLU A 577 -26.66 -6.80 32.94
N MET A 578 -26.33 -7.33 31.76
CA MET A 578 -26.23 -6.56 30.51
C MET A 578 -27.59 -6.28 29.85
N GLY A 579 -28.68 -6.77 30.43
CA GLY A 579 -30.05 -6.52 29.97
C GLY A 579 -30.52 -7.46 28.86
N ALA A 580 -29.86 -8.62 28.67
CA ALA A 580 -30.31 -9.64 27.74
C ALA A 580 -31.47 -10.46 28.31
N VAL A 581 -32.38 -10.90 27.44
CA VAL A 581 -33.38 -11.91 27.76
C VAL A 581 -32.71 -13.28 27.66
N VAL A 582 -32.55 -13.95 28.79
CA VAL A 582 -31.91 -15.26 28.87
C VAL A 582 -32.95 -16.38 28.85
N SER A 583 -32.71 -17.41 28.05
CA SER A 583 -33.49 -18.64 28.04
C SER A 583 -32.56 -19.86 28.07
N HIS A 584 -33.04 -21.00 28.57
CA HIS A 584 -32.23 -22.21 28.67
C HIS A 584 -32.66 -23.25 27.63
N PHE A 585 -31.68 -23.91 27.01
CA PHE A 585 -31.85 -24.97 26.03
C PHE A 585 -30.93 -26.15 26.38
N GLU A 586 -31.47 -27.36 26.48
CA GLU A 586 -30.67 -28.55 26.76
C GLU A 586 -29.84 -28.92 25.52
N TRP A 587 -28.52 -29.09 25.67
CA TRP A 587 -27.63 -29.39 24.56
C TRP A 587 -27.98 -30.75 23.92
N THR A 588 -28.43 -30.73 22.66
CA THR A 588 -28.86 -31.90 21.89
C THR A 588 -27.77 -32.47 20.97
N GLY A 589 -26.59 -31.86 20.94
CA GLY A 589 -25.55 -32.16 19.94
C GLY A 589 -25.70 -31.40 18.61
N SER A 590 -26.54 -30.35 18.56
CA SER A 590 -26.77 -29.53 17.36
C SER A 590 -26.72 -28.04 17.67
N PHE A 591 -25.76 -27.31 17.08
CA PHE A 591 -25.68 -25.85 17.19
C PHE A 591 -26.87 -25.16 16.51
N SER A 592 -27.36 -25.71 15.39
CA SER A 592 -28.54 -25.17 14.69
C SER A 592 -29.80 -25.17 15.54
N GLU A 593 -30.03 -26.20 16.36
CA GLU A 593 -31.23 -26.26 17.20
C GLU A 593 -31.20 -25.16 18.27
N ALA A 594 -30.05 -24.95 18.91
CA ALA A 594 -29.87 -23.86 19.86
C ALA A 594 -30.00 -22.47 19.20
N ARG A 595 -29.43 -22.26 18.01
CA ARG A 595 -29.59 -20.97 17.28
C ARG A 595 -31.03 -20.73 16.83
N ASN A 596 -31.73 -21.77 16.39
CA ASN A 596 -33.15 -21.68 16.03
C ASN A 596 -34.02 -21.33 17.26
N GLN A 597 -33.66 -21.80 18.46
CA GLN A 597 -34.33 -21.41 19.70
C GLN A 597 -34.14 -19.91 20.02
N ALA A 598 -32.97 -19.34 19.71
CA ALA A 598 -32.73 -17.90 19.84
C ALA A 598 -33.54 -17.11 18.80
N LEU A 599 -33.50 -17.55 17.54
CA LEU A 599 -34.21 -16.93 16.42
C LEU A 599 -35.74 -16.90 16.65
N ALA A 600 -36.31 -17.94 17.25
CA ALA A 600 -37.74 -18.01 17.57
C ALA A 600 -38.20 -16.97 18.60
N GLN A 601 -37.29 -16.45 19.41
CA GLN A 601 -37.58 -15.43 20.43
C GLN A 601 -37.42 -13.99 19.92
N ALA A 602 -36.79 -13.80 18.75
CA ALA A 602 -36.55 -12.48 18.16
C ALA A 602 -37.85 -11.78 17.76
N THR A 603 -38.02 -10.54 18.22
CA THR A 603 -39.14 -9.65 17.88
C THR A 603 -38.76 -8.53 16.92
N GLY A 604 -37.47 -8.27 16.71
CA GLY A 604 -36.96 -7.30 15.74
C GLY A 604 -37.25 -7.66 14.29
N ASP A 605 -37.20 -6.66 13.42
CA ASP A 605 -37.34 -6.81 11.97
C ASP A 605 -36.08 -7.43 11.35
N TRP A 606 -34.94 -7.22 12.00
CA TRP A 606 -33.63 -7.76 11.63
C TRP A 606 -33.01 -8.53 12.79
N VAL A 607 -32.17 -9.50 12.44
CA VAL A 607 -31.44 -10.34 13.38
C VAL A 607 -29.95 -10.18 13.13
N LEU A 608 -29.22 -9.77 14.17
CA LEU A 608 -27.77 -9.80 14.28
C LEU A 608 -27.38 -11.05 15.07
N ILE A 609 -26.33 -11.73 14.63
CA ILE A 609 -25.82 -12.95 15.25
C ILE A 609 -24.36 -12.71 15.55
N LEU A 610 -23.95 -12.99 16.79
CA LEU A 610 -22.56 -12.97 17.23
C LEU A 610 -22.31 -14.16 18.14
N ASP A 611 -21.06 -14.59 18.20
CA ASP A 611 -20.57 -15.53 19.21
C ASP A 611 -19.96 -14.75 20.40
N ALA A 612 -19.90 -15.36 21.59
CA ALA A 612 -19.57 -14.62 22.82
C ALA A 612 -18.12 -14.08 22.85
N ASP A 613 -17.24 -14.68 22.07
CA ASP A 613 -15.84 -14.34 21.83
C ASP A 613 -15.62 -13.38 20.65
N GLU A 614 -16.70 -12.84 20.10
CA GLU A 614 -16.70 -11.82 19.05
C GLU A 614 -17.05 -10.42 19.56
N VAL A 615 -16.43 -9.41 18.96
CA VAL A 615 -16.63 -7.99 19.30
C VAL A 615 -16.80 -7.19 18.03
N LEU A 616 -17.82 -6.33 17.94
CA LEU A 616 -17.93 -5.38 16.83
C LEU A 616 -16.91 -4.25 17.00
N SER A 617 -16.18 -3.93 15.94
CA SER A 617 -15.19 -2.84 15.96
C SER A 617 -15.89 -1.50 16.18
N PRO A 618 -15.45 -0.68 17.18
CA PRO A 618 -16.05 0.62 17.46
C PRO A 618 -16.05 1.56 16.26
N GLU A 619 -15.07 1.43 15.36
CA GLU A 619 -14.94 2.23 14.14
C GLU A 619 -15.99 1.91 13.08
N THR A 620 -16.57 0.70 13.12
CA THR A 620 -17.44 0.17 12.06
C THR A 620 -18.85 -0.18 12.53
N VAL A 621 -19.06 -0.34 13.84
CA VAL A 621 -20.35 -0.76 14.43
C VAL A 621 -21.52 0.15 14.01
N GLY A 622 -21.28 1.45 13.83
CA GLY A 622 -22.30 2.41 13.37
C GLY A 622 -22.86 2.11 11.97
N ASN A 623 -22.12 1.41 11.12
CA ASN A 623 -22.52 1.12 9.74
C ASN A 623 -23.69 0.10 9.68
N ILE A 624 -23.89 -0.71 10.73
CA ILE A 624 -24.96 -1.70 10.79
C ILE A 624 -26.35 -1.04 10.66
N ARG A 625 -26.54 0.12 11.31
CA ARG A 625 -27.81 0.86 11.24
C ARG A 625 -28.10 1.42 9.85
N GLU A 626 -27.07 1.65 9.04
CA GLU A 626 -27.27 2.04 7.63
C GLU A 626 -27.66 0.84 6.77
N LEU A 627 -27.07 -0.34 6.99
CA LEU A 627 -27.40 -1.57 6.25
C LEU A 627 -28.88 -1.96 6.38
N VAL A 628 -29.45 -1.84 7.59
CA VAL A 628 -30.86 -2.19 7.85
C VAL A 628 -31.86 -1.12 7.38
N ARG A 629 -31.38 0.06 6.96
CA ARG A 629 -32.20 1.13 6.36
C ARG A 629 -32.32 1.02 4.85
N ILE A 630 -31.35 0.39 4.19
CA ILE A 630 -31.33 0.21 2.73
C ILE A 630 -32.39 -0.82 2.36
N GLN A 631 -33.37 -0.43 1.55
CA GLN A 631 -34.33 -1.36 0.97
C GLN A 631 -33.69 -2.14 -0.17
N GLN A 632 -33.75 -3.47 -0.09
CA GLN A 632 -33.30 -4.38 -1.14
C GLN A 632 -34.50 -4.93 -1.92
N PRO A 633 -34.36 -5.21 -3.23
CA PRO A 633 -35.43 -5.77 -4.05
C PRO A 633 -35.76 -7.24 -3.70
N HIS A 634 -34.82 -7.94 -3.06
CA HIS A 634 -34.94 -9.34 -2.67
C HIS A 634 -34.71 -9.51 -1.16
N LEU A 635 -35.00 -10.70 -0.63
CA LEU A 635 -34.69 -11.05 0.76
C LEU A 635 -33.17 -11.20 0.88
N THR A 636 -32.50 -10.19 1.43
CA THR A 636 -31.02 -10.12 1.43
C THR A 636 -30.47 -10.09 2.85
N GLY A 637 -29.50 -10.96 3.13
CA GLY A 637 -28.67 -10.95 4.32
C GLY A 637 -27.27 -10.40 4.05
N TYR A 638 -26.64 -9.82 5.07
CA TYR A 638 -25.32 -9.22 5.02
C TYR A 638 -24.27 -10.09 5.69
N GLN A 639 -23.21 -10.37 4.94
CA GLN A 639 -22.02 -11.04 5.44
C GLN A 639 -21.03 -10.01 5.96
N PHE A 640 -20.68 -10.10 7.24
CA PHE A 640 -19.71 -9.19 7.86
C PHE A 640 -18.31 -9.75 7.69
N LYS A 641 -17.33 -8.85 7.65
CA LYS A 641 -15.92 -9.21 7.64
C LYS A 641 -15.51 -9.60 9.06
N ILE A 642 -15.04 -10.81 9.24
CA ILE A 642 -14.55 -11.34 10.52
C ILE A 642 -13.03 -11.44 10.46
N ARG A 643 -12.35 -10.89 11.47
CA ARG A 643 -10.91 -11.00 11.68
C ARG A 643 -10.65 -11.93 12.87
N ASN A 644 -10.07 -13.09 12.59
CA ASN A 644 -9.70 -14.07 13.59
C ASN A 644 -8.27 -13.82 14.09
N PHE A 645 -8.08 -13.72 15.41
CA PHE A 645 -6.76 -13.56 16.03
C PHE A 645 -6.19 -14.91 16.51
N ASN A 646 -5.04 -15.31 15.96
CA ASN A 646 -4.42 -16.62 16.25
C ASN A 646 -3.49 -16.60 17.48
N LYS A 647 -2.99 -15.43 17.91
CA LYS A 647 -2.16 -15.25 19.11
C LYS A 647 -2.58 -13.97 19.85
N VAL A 648 -2.59 -14.01 21.20
CA VAL A 648 -2.89 -12.83 22.02
C VAL A 648 -1.82 -11.76 21.75
N GLY A 649 -2.24 -10.57 21.31
CA GLY A 649 -1.35 -9.43 21.09
C GLY A 649 -0.66 -9.35 19.73
N ASN A 650 -0.91 -10.29 18.80
CA ASN A 650 -0.46 -10.17 17.41
C ASN A 650 -1.65 -9.83 16.49
N GLU A 651 -1.82 -8.55 16.20
CA GLU A 651 -2.90 -8.06 15.32
C GLU A 651 -2.60 -8.19 13.82
N VAL A 652 -1.39 -8.64 13.46
CA VAL A 652 -0.90 -8.64 12.07
C VAL A 652 -1.20 -9.97 11.38
N ASP A 653 -1.00 -11.09 12.08
CA ASP A 653 -1.22 -12.43 11.55
C ASP A 653 -2.63 -12.93 11.88
N THR A 654 -3.59 -12.48 11.07
CA THR A 654 -5.02 -12.75 11.24
C THR A 654 -5.63 -13.34 9.98
N VAL A 655 -6.57 -14.25 10.15
CA VAL A 655 -7.35 -14.80 9.02
C VAL A 655 -8.63 -14.01 8.90
N GLU A 656 -8.86 -13.44 7.74
CA GLU A 656 -10.06 -12.67 7.43
C GLU A 656 -11.01 -13.48 6.55
N HIS A 657 -12.30 -13.48 6.88
CA HIS A 657 -13.34 -14.13 6.08
C HIS A 657 -14.68 -13.40 6.22
N TYR A 658 -15.65 -13.78 5.40
CA TYR A 658 -17.00 -13.23 5.45
C TYR A 658 -17.99 -14.29 5.91
N MET A 659 -18.82 -13.94 6.88
CA MET A 659 -19.88 -14.80 7.36
C MET A 659 -21.17 -14.02 7.50
N LEU A 660 -22.30 -14.65 7.19
CA LEU A 660 -23.62 -14.07 7.36
C LEU A 660 -23.84 -13.78 8.85
N ARG A 661 -23.92 -12.49 9.22
CA ARG A 661 -24.11 -12.06 10.61
C ARG A 661 -25.36 -11.22 10.80
N LEU A 662 -25.89 -10.60 9.73
CA LEU A 662 -27.08 -9.75 9.79
C LEU A 662 -28.08 -10.17 8.70
N PHE A 663 -29.34 -10.43 9.05
CA PHE A 663 -30.37 -10.79 8.06
C PHE A 663 -31.78 -10.41 8.53
N PRO A 664 -32.74 -10.23 7.61
CA PRO A 664 -34.12 -9.91 7.96
C PRO A 664 -34.76 -11.10 8.68
N ARG A 665 -35.55 -10.82 9.72
CA ARG A 665 -36.34 -11.84 10.38
C ARG A 665 -37.45 -12.30 9.42
N HIS A 666 -37.43 -13.57 9.06
CA HIS A 666 -38.40 -14.15 8.13
C HIS A 666 -38.82 -15.57 8.58
N PRO A 667 -40.12 -15.92 8.57
CA PRO A 667 -40.60 -17.20 9.10
C PRO A 667 -40.07 -18.43 8.35
N ASP A 668 -39.68 -18.27 7.09
CA ASP A 668 -39.09 -19.35 6.28
C ASP A 668 -37.56 -19.45 6.42
N LEU A 669 -36.87 -18.55 7.13
CA LEU A 669 -35.42 -18.66 7.35
C LEU A 669 -35.12 -19.41 8.65
N HIS A 670 -34.16 -20.35 8.61
CA HIS A 670 -33.75 -21.13 9.79
C HIS A 670 -32.31 -21.66 9.64
N TYR A 671 -31.69 -22.03 10.75
CA TYR A 671 -30.39 -22.69 10.77
C TYR A 671 -30.49 -24.19 10.48
N THR A 672 -29.55 -24.70 9.67
CA THR A 672 -29.37 -26.12 9.34
C THR A 672 -27.92 -26.57 9.52
N GLY A 673 -27.71 -27.83 9.93
CA GLY A 673 -26.39 -28.45 10.18
C GLY A 673 -26.07 -28.67 11.66
N TYR A 674 -25.26 -29.69 12.00
CA TYR A 674 -24.89 -29.97 13.40
C TYR A 674 -23.85 -28.98 13.95
N ILE A 675 -22.91 -28.56 13.09
CA ILE A 675 -21.80 -27.63 13.33
C ILE A 675 -21.53 -26.84 12.05
N HIS A 676 -21.05 -25.60 12.16
CA HIS A 676 -20.89 -24.66 11.04
C HIS A 676 -22.21 -24.38 10.31
N GLU A 677 -23.27 -24.23 11.10
CA GLU A 677 -24.64 -24.03 10.68
C GLU A 677 -24.83 -22.87 9.68
N GLN A 678 -25.72 -23.08 8.72
CA GLN A 678 -26.07 -22.08 7.70
C GLN A 678 -27.54 -21.67 7.83
N VAL A 679 -27.84 -20.38 7.60
CA VAL A 679 -29.22 -19.90 7.50
C VAL A 679 -29.74 -20.16 6.10
N GLU A 680 -30.77 -21.00 5.99
CA GLU A 680 -31.35 -21.41 4.72
C GLU A 680 -32.89 -21.27 4.71
N PRO A 681 -33.49 -21.04 3.53
CA PRO A 681 -34.94 -21.02 3.37
C PRO A 681 -35.52 -22.44 3.48
N ARG A 682 -36.59 -22.61 4.27
CA ARG A 682 -37.38 -23.84 4.37
C ARG A 682 -38.18 -24.13 3.12
N ARG A 683 -38.60 -23.07 2.43
CA ARG A 683 -39.48 -23.14 1.27
C ARG A 683 -38.64 -23.18 -0.01
N GLU A 684 -38.82 -24.25 -0.79
CA GLU A 684 -38.24 -24.34 -2.14
C GLU A 684 -38.68 -23.15 -3.01
N GLY A 685 -37.70 -22.55 -3.70
CA GLY A 685 -37.90 -21.41 -4.61
C GLY A 685 -37.88 -20.03 -3.95
N LEU A 686 -37.74 -19.92 -2.62
CA LEU A 686 -37.47 -18.63 -1.97
C LEU A 686 -35.99 -18.26 -2.21
N ILE A 687 -35.76 -17.13 -2.88
CA ILE A 687 -34.40 -16.61 -3.12
C ILE A 687 -33.96 -15.80 -1.91
N PHE A 688 -32.93 -16.30 -1.21
CA PHE A 688 -32.24 -15.58 -0.13
C PHE A 688 -30.85 -15.18 -0.61
N GLU A 689 -30.66 -13.89 -0.84
CA GLU A 689 -29.39 -13.34 -1.32
C GLU A 689 -28.46 -13.03 -0.16
N ARG A 690 -27.16 -13.23 -0.38
CA ARG A 690 -26.12 -12.90 0.60
C ARG A 690 -25.19 -11.87 -0.01
N MET A 691 -25.01 -10.75 0.67
CA MET A 691 -24.21 -9.64 0.19
C MET A 691 -23.10 -9.30 1.18
N ALA A 692 -21.87 -9.12 0.68
CA ALA A 692 -20.75 -8.72 1.53
C ALA A 692 -20.93 -7.29 2.04
N ALA A 693 -20.70 -7.09 3.33
CA ALA A 693 -20.65 -5.78 3.99
C ALA A 693 -19.24 -5.59 4.59
N PRO A 694 -18.24 -5.26 3.75
CA PRO A 694 -16.83 -5.10 4.18
C PRO A 694 -16.63 -3.98 5.20
N ASP A 695 -17.58 -3.04 5.25
CA ASP A 695 -17.56 -1.88 6.14
C ASP A 695 -17.98 -2.20 7.58
N VAL A 696 -18.33 -3.45 7.90
CA VAL A 696 -18.59 -3.91 9.26
C VAL A 696 -17.55 -4.98 9.63
N LEU A 697 -16.74 -4.67 10.65
CA LEU A 697 -15.67 -5.54 11.11
C LEU A 697 -16.05 -6.19 12.45
N VAL A 698 -16.01 -7.51 12.48
CA VAL A 698 -16.09 -8.34 13.68
C VAL A 698 -14.68 -8.79 14.05
N LEU A 699 -14.29 -8.58 15.30
CA LEU A 699 -13.03 -9.02 15.88
C LEU A 699 -13.29 -10.31 16.67
N HIS A 700 -12.63 -11.40 16.32
CA HIS A 700 -12.89 -12.71 16.89
C HIS A 700 -11.66 -13.25 17.65
N TYR A 701 -11.80 -13.40 18.97
CA TYR A 701 -10.71 -13.72 19.90
C TYR A 701 -10.67 -15.18 20.37
N GLY A 702 -11.61 -16.02 19.94
CA GLY A 702 -11.71 -17.44 20.34
C GLY A 702 -10.56 -18.34 19.91
N TYR A 703 -9.76 -17.89 18.93
CA TYR A 703 -8.72 -18.69 18.26
C TYR A 703 -7.29 -18.50 18.79
N THR A 704 -7.10 -17.85 19.94
CA THR A 704 -5.74 -17.72 20.49
C THR A 704 -5.24 -19.09 20.96
N GLY A 705 -4.05 -19.53 20.52
CA GLY A 705 -3.56 -20.91 20.67
C GLY A 705 -3.68 -21.59 22.06
N GLU A 706 -3.69 -20.82 23.15
CA GLU A 706 -3.93 -21.35 24.52
C GLU A 706 -5.38 -21.84 24.75
N LEU A 707 -6.37 -21.31 24.02
CA LEU A 707 -7.79 -21.66 24.10
C LEU A 707 -8.21 -22.79 23.12
N MET A 708 -7.47 -22.95 22.02
CA MET A 708 -7.71 -24.01 21.04
C MET A 708 -7.16 -25.37 21.47
N ALA A 709 -6.17 -25.39 22.37
CA ALA A 709 -5.53 -26.60 22.88
C ALA A 709 -6.37 -27.40 23.89
N GLU A 710 -7.63 -27.02 24.14
CA GLU A 710 -8.56 -27.85 24.90
C GLU A 710 -8.88 -29.11 24.10
N ARG A 711 -8.14 -30.19 24.40
CA ARG A 711 -8.26 -31.52 23.78
C ARG A 711 -9.71 -32.00 23.65
N ASP A 712 -10.60 -31.59 24.55
CA ASP A 712 -12.02 -31.93 24.53
C ASP A 712 -12.81 -31.21 23.40
N LYS A 713 -12.45 -29.97 23.03
CA LYS A 713 -13.08 -29.23 21.92
C LYS A 713 -12.72 -29.82 20.57
N TYR A 714 -11.45 -30.18 20.35
CA TYR A 714 -11.00 -30.85 19.13
C TYR A 714 -11.76 -32.16 18.90
N LEU A 715 -11.79 -33.04 19.91
CA LEU A 715 -12.47 -34.34 19.81
C LEU A 715 -13.97 -34.18 19.56
N ARG A 716 -14.64 -33.26 20.28
CA ARG A 716 -16.07 -32.95 20.06
C ARG A 716 -16.35 -32.48 18.63
N ASN A 717 -15.57 -31.52 18.12
CA ASN A 717 -15.79 -30.99 16.78
C ASN A 717 -15.54 -32.06 15.72
N LEU A 718 -14.48 -32.86 15.89
CA LEU A 718 -14.18 -34.00 15.01
C LEU A 718 -15.33 -34.99 14.95
N GLU A 719 -15.89 -35.39 16.11
CA GLU A 719 -17.05 -36.28 16.18
C GLU A 719 -18.29 -35.71 15.47
N LEU A 720 -18.59 -34.42 15.66
CA LEU A 720 -19.74 -33.76 15.02
C LEU A 720 -19.58 -33.62 13.50
N ILE A 721 -18.36 -33.32 13.03
CA ILE A 721 -18.07 -33.22 11.59
C ILE A 721 -18.15 -34.61 10.94
N GLN A 722 -17.60 -35.64 11.60
CA GLN A 722 -17.71 -37.02 11.14
C GLN A 722 -19.17 -37.50 11.09
N ALA A 723 -19.98 -37.16 12.11
CA ALA A 723 -21.41 -37.44 12.11
C ALA A 723 -22.13 -36.73 10.95
N SER A 724 -21.77 -35.48 10.65
CA SER A 724 -22.32 -34.72 9.53
C SER A 724 -21.94 -35.34 8.18
N LEU A 725 -20.70 -35.81 8.01
CA LEU A 725 -20.25 -36.55 6.83
C LEU A 725 -20.96 -37.90 6.65
N LEU A 726 -21.33 -38.57 7.75
CA LEU A 726 -22.11 -39.81 7.66
C LEU A 726 -23.55 -39.57 7.16
N GLN A 727 -24.16 -38.44 7.52
CA GLN A 727 -25.50 -38.08 7.05
C GLN A 727 -25.49 -37.50 5.63
N GLU A 728 -24.53 -36.62 5.33
CA GLU A 728 -24.39 -35.95 4.04
C GLU A 728 -23.01 -36.25 3.40
N PRO A 729 -22.74 -37.50 2.97
CA PRO A 729 -21.41 -37.92 2.52
C PRO A 729 -20.93 -37.23 1.24
N LYS A 730 -21.83 -36.56 0.51
CA LYS A 730 -21.53 -35.83 -0.71
C LYS A 730 -21.32 -34.33 -0.49
N ASN A 731 -21.53 -33.81 0.72
CA ASN A 731 -21.44 -32.39 1.00
C ASN A 731 -19.95 -31.98 1.13
N PRO A 732 -19.40 -31.18 0.20
CA PRO A 732 -18.00 -30.78 0.24
C PRO A 732 -17.65 -29.87 1.43
N PHE A 733 -18.62 -29.17 2.01
CA PHE A 733 -18.38 -28.25 3.11
C PHE A 733 -17.96 -28.98 4.38
N HIS A 734 -18.49 -30.17 4.64
CA HIS A 734 -18.07 -30.98 5.78
C HIS A 734 -16.64 -31.50 5.62
N SER A 735 -16.24 -31.91 4.42
CA SER A 735 -14.85 -32.32 4.13
C SER A 735 -13.87 -31.16 4.30
N PHE A 736 -14.24 -29.95 3.88
CA PHE A 736 -13.45 -28.75 4.09
C PHE A 736 -13.24 -28.47 5.59
N ASN A 737 -14.32 -28.49 6.39
CA ASN A 737 -14.23 -28.27 7.83
C ASN A 737 -13.46 -29.38 8.56
N LEU A 738 -13.52 -30.63 8.05
CA LEU A 738 -12.68 -31.73 8.55
C LEU A 738 -11.19 -31.42 8.32
N GLY A 739 -10.83 -30.94 7.13
CA GLY A 739 -9.47 -30.52 6.82
C GLY A 739 -8.98 -29.36 7.70
N LEU A 740 -9.84 -28.37 7.98
CA LEU A 740 -9.52 -27.31 8.93
C LEU A 740 -9.26 -27.85 10.35
N THR A 741 -10.09 -28.80 10.79
CA THR A 741 -9.99 -29.40 12.13
C THR A 741 -8.68 -30.17 12.29
N HIS A 742 -8.30 -31.01 11.33
CA HIS A 742 -7.02 -31.72 11.35
C HIS A 742 -5.83 -30.77 11.31
N ARG A 743 -5.88 -29.71 10.48
CA ARG A 743 -4.77 -28.75 10.37
C ARG A 743 -4.53 -27.96 11.64
N VAL A 744 -5.58 -27.60 12.38
CA VAL A 744 -5.47 -26.98 13.70
C VAL A 744 -4.67 -27.85 14.68
N ASN A 745 -4.77 -29.18 14.55
CA ASN A 745 -4.02 -30.12 15.39
C ASN A 745 -2.66 -30.53 14.80
N HIS A 746 -2.20 -29.86 13.74
CA HIS A 746 -0.96 -30.16 13.00
C HIS A 746 -0.91 -31.56 12.35
N GLU A 747 -2.08 -32.13 12.04
CA GLU A 747 -2.24 -33.41 11.34
C GLU A 747 -2.27 -33.19 9.82
N ASN A 748 -1.11 -32.90 9.23
CA ASN A 748 -0.99 -32.42 7.84
C ASN A 748 -1.44 -33.45 6.80
N GLU A 749 -1.20 -34.75 7.01
CA GLU A 749 -1.61 -35.79 6.05
C GLU A 749 -3.12 -35.97 6.00
N GLU A 750 -3.77 -36.04 7.16
CA GLU A 750 -5.22 -36.15 7.31
C GLU A 750 -5.92 -34.89 6.80
N ALA A 751 -5.36 -33.71 7.09
CA ALA A 751 -5.85 -32.44 6.58
C ALA A 751 -5.80 -32.39 5.05
N LEU A 752 -4.67 -32.80 4.45
CA LEU A 752 -4.47 -32.86 3.01
C LEU A 752 -5.51 -33.79 2.35
N ALA A 753 -5.72 -34.99 2.91
CA ALA A 753 -6.71 -35.94 2.41
C ALA A 753 -8.13 -35.35 2.44
N ALA A 754 -8.51 -34.68 3.53
CA ALA A 754 -9.83 -34.07 3.67
C ALA A 754 -10.05 -32.89 2.71
N PHE A 755 -9.03 -32.04 2.48
CA PHE A 755 -9.13 -30.95 1.51
C PHE A 755 -9.21 -31.46 0.07
N LEU A 756 -8.47 -32.50 -0.30
CA LEU A 756 -8.55 -33.11 -1.62
C LEU A 756 -9.95 -33.70 -1.88
N ASP A 757 -10.54 -34.37 -0.88
CA ASP A 757 -11.92 -34.86 -0.94
C ASP A 757 -12.94 -33.70 -1.08
N ALA A 758 -12.73 -32.60 -0.37
CA ALA A 758 -13.56 -31.39 -0.51
C ALA A 758 -13.48 -30.79 -1.93
N VAL A 759 -12.29 -30.75 -2.53
CA VAL A 759 -12.07 -30.29 -3.91
C VAL A 759 -12.77 -31.21 -4.90
N GLU A 760 -12.59 -32.53 -4.79
CA GLU A 760 -13.19 -33.51 -5.69
C GLU A 760 -14.73 -33.43 -5.68
N LYS A 761 -15.32 -33.28 -4.49
CA LYS A 761 -16.77 -33.12 -4.32
C LYS A 761 -17.26 -31.78 -4.86
N SER A 762 -16.53 -30.69 -4.63
CA SER A 762 -16.91 -29.34 -5.08
C SER A 762 -16.91 -29.19 -6.61
N LEU A 763 -15.97 -29.85 -7.30
CA LEU A 763 -15.90 -29.85 -8.77
C LEU A 763 -17.12 -30.52 -9.44
N LYS A 764 -17.95 -31.25 -8.68
CA LYS A 764 -19.18 -31.90 -9.16
C LYS A 764 -20.43 -31.02 -9.00
N LEU A 765 -20.31 -29.83 -8.39
CA LEU A 765 -21.41 -28.88 -8.21
C LEU A 765 -21.59 -27.95 -9.42
N GLU A 766 -22.80 -27.42 -9.62
CA GLU A 766 -23.09 -26.47 -10.70
C GLU A 766 -22.37 -25.12 -10.52
N ALA A 767 -22.13 -24.72 -9.27
CA ALA A 767 -21.38 -23.53 -8.91
C ALA A 767 -20.32 -23.88 -7.85
N LEU A 768 -19.11 -23.34 -8.01
CA LEU A 768 -18.03 -23.57 -7.08
C LEU A 768 -18.28 -22.82 -5.75
N PRO A 769 -18.13 -23.50 -4.60
CA PRO A 769 -18.24 -22.84 -3.30
C PRO A 769 -17.15 -21.78 -3.08
N THR A 770 -17.44 -20.73 -2.30
CA THR A 770 -16.48 -19.66 -2.01
C THR A 770 -15.25 -20.13 -1.22
N TYR A 771 -15.41 -21.13 -0.35
CA TYR A 771 -14.29 -21.72 0.40
C TYR A 771 -13.35 -22.56 -0.49
N MET A 772 -13.72 -22.86 -1.74
CA MET A 772 -12.91 -23.64 -2.67
C MET A 772 -11.53 -23.01 -2.88
N ALA A 773 -11.46 -21.68 -2.96
CA ALA A 773 -10.19 -20.99 -3.10
C ALA A 773 -9.26 -21.24 -1.91
N ALA A 774 -9.81 -21.28 -0.69
CA ALA A 774 -9.04 -21.60 0.50
C ALA A 774 -8.59 -23.06 0.52
N CYS A 775 -9.42 -24.02 0.08
CA CYS A 775 -9.00 -25.42 -0.06
C CYS A 775 -7.72 -25.55 -0.88
N TRP A 776 -7.69 -24.97 -2.09
CA TRP A 776 -6.51 -25.01 -2.96
C TRP A 776 -5.29 -24.37 -2.33
N CYS A 777 -5.47 -23.21 -1.68
CA CYS A 777 -4.37 -22.53 -1.00
C CYS A 777 -3.84 -23.35 0.18
N TYR A 778 -4.69 -24.03 0.93
CA TYR A 778 -4.28 -24.88 2.05
C TYR A 778 -3.57 -26.16 1.59
N ILE A 779 -4.02 -26.78 0.49
CA ILE A 779 -3.31 -27.91 -0.11
C ILE A 779 -1.89 -27.48 -0.53
N ALA A 780 -1.77 -26.35 -1.23
CA ALA A 780 -0.47 -25.83 -1.66
C ALA A 780 0.43 -25.47 -0.46
N SER A 781 -0.12 -24.83 0.58
CA SER A 781 0.65 -24.49 1.78
C SER A 781 1.13 -25.73 2.54
N ILE A 782 0.29 -26.77 2.67
CA ILE A 782 0.69 -28.04 3.29
C ILE A 782 1.83 -28.69 2.50
N TYR A 783 1.77 -28.71 1.16
CA TYR A 783 2.89 -29.23 0.35
C TYR A 783 4.18 -28.43 0.54
N LEU A 784 4.10 -27.11 0.68
CA LEU A 784 5.26 -26.27 0.99
C LEU A 784 5.85 -26.55 2.38
N GLU A 785 4.99 -26.76 3.39
CA GLU A 785 5.40 -27.16 4.75
C GLU A 785 6.04 -28.55 4.78
N MET A 786 5.57 -29.47 3.93
CA MET A 786 6.14 -30.80 3.75
C MET A 786 7.40 -30.83 2.87
N HIS A 787 7.94 -29.67 2.49
CA HIS A 787 9.10 -29.52 1.59
C HIS A 787 8.92 -30.20 0.21
N GLN A 788 7.70 -30.13 -0.34
CA GLN A 788 7.33 -30.67 -1.66
C GLN A 788 6.91 -29.55 -2.63
N PRO A 789 7.83 -28.65 -3.04
CA PRO A 789 7.49 -27.47 -3.85
C PRO A 789 6.94 -27.81 -5.24
N ASP A 790 7.32 -28.94 -5.84
CA ASP A 790 6.76 -29.40 -7.11
C ASP A 790 5.25 -29.69 -7.04
N GLN A 791 4.80 -30.33 -5.94
CA GLN A 791 3.38 -30.61 -5.73
C GLN A 791 2.59 -29.34 -5.40
N ALA A 792 3.19 -28.42 -4.64
CA ALA A 792 2.61 -27.12 -4.37
C ALA A 792 2.43 -26.30 -5.65
N LEU A 793 3.46 -26.24 -6.51
CA LEU A 793 3.39 -25.56 -7.80
C LEU A 793 2.30 -26.16 -8.68
N LYS A 794 2.26 -27.49 -8.80
CA LYS A 794 1.23 -28.19 -9.57
C LYS A 794 -0.17 -27.89 -9.04
N THR A 795 -0.35 -27.88 -7.72
CA THR A 795 -1.62 -27.52 -7.06
C THR A 795 -2.06 -26.11 -7.45
N CYS A 796 -1.15 -25.14 -7.45
CA CYS A 796 -1.46 -23.77 -7.91
C CYS A 796 -1.77 -23.71 -9.42
N GLN A 797 -1.14 -24.53 -10.26
CA GLN A 797 -1.40 -24.57 -11.70
C GLN A 797 -2.74 -25.24 -12.05
N ASP A 798 -3.14 -26.26 -11.30
CA ASP A 798 -4.40 -27.00 -11.47
C ASP A 798 -5.61 -26.24 -10.87
N ALA A 799 -5.37 -25.20 -10.05
CA ALA A 799 -6.42 -24.45 -9.38
C ALA A 799 -7.30 -23.64 -10.37
N PRO A 800 -8.63 -23.58 -10.16
CA PRO A 800 -9.54 -22.76 -10.97
C PRO A 800 -9.20 -21.27 -10.96
N GLU A 801 -9.58 -20.54 -12.01
CA GLU A 801 -9.31 -19.10 -12.16
C GLU A 801 -9.82 -18.24 -10.98
N LEU A 802 -10.92 -18.64 -10.32
CA LEU A 802 -11.42 -17.99 -9.10
C LEU A 802 -10.36 -17.89 -7.99
N CYS A 803 -9.45 -18.87 -7.89
CA CYS A 803 -8.39 -18.88 -6.89
C CYS A 803 -7.39 -17.74 -7.08
N GLN A 804 -7.21 -17.22 -8.30
CA GLN A 804 -6.31 -16.10 -8.58
C GLN A 804 -6.80 -14.77 -7.99
N LYS A 805 -8.06 -14.70 -7.54
CA LYS A 805 -8.58 -13.57 -6.77
C LYS A 805 -8.22 -13.66 -5.28
N ASN A 806 -7.68 -14.78 -4.82
CA ASN A 806 -7.22 -14.95 -3.44
C ASN A 806 -5.73 -14.62 -3.36
N PRO A 807 -5.27 -13.70 -2.50
CA PRO A 807 -3.84 -13.38 -2.39
C PRO A 807 -2.99 -14.54 -1.86
N ASP A 808 -3.56 -15.47 -1.09
CA ASP A 808 -2.84 -16.67 -0.64
C ASP A 808 -2.40 -17.55 -1.79
N TYR A 809 -3.16 -17.59 -2.89
CA TYR A 809 -2.80 -18.31 -4.10
C TYR A 809 -1.44 -17.84 -4.64
N TRP A 810 -1.30 -16.52 -4.76
CA TRP A 810 -0.11 -15.89 -5.30
C TRP A 810 1.09 -15.98 -4.35
N VAL A 811 0.86 -15.91 -3.04
CA VAL A 811 1.91 -16.16 -2.03
C VAL A 811 2.42 -17.59 -2.10
N ASN A 812 1.52 -18.58 -2.19
CA ASN A 812 1.91 -19.98 -2.32
C ASN A 812 2.62 -20.25 -3.65
N LEU A 813 2.14 -19.67 -4.76
CA LEU A 813 2.79 -19.78 -6.06
C LEU A 813 4.20 -19.16 -6.05
N GLY A 814 4.33 -17.96 -5.48
CA GLY A 814 5.61 -17.28 -5.33
C GLY A 814 6.57 -18.05 -4.43
N SER A 815 6.07 -18.65 -3.35
CA SER A 815 6.87 -19.49 -2.45
C SER A 815 7.31 -20.80 -3.11
N SER A 816 6.44 -21.40 -3.94
CA SER A 816 6.78 -22.60 -4.73
C SER A 816 7.90 -22.30 -5.71
N TRP A 817 7.81 -21.21 -6.48
CA TRP A 817 8.88 -20.79 -7.38
C TRP A 817 10.18 -20.43 -6.66
N SER A 818 10.09 -19.80 -5.49
CA SER A 818 11.26 -19.45 -4.67
C SER A 818 12.01 -20.71 -4.21
N GLN A 819 11.30 -21.73 -3.72
CA GLN A 819 11.91 -23.01 -3.31
C GLN A 819 12.47 -23.81 -4.50
N LEU A 820 11.96 -23.59 -5.72
CA LEU A 820 12.49 -24.17 -6.96
C LEU A 820 13.65 -23.36 -7.57
N GLY A 821 14.03 -22.21 -6.98
CA GLY A 821 15.12 -21.35 -7.47
C GLY A 821 14.74 -20.39 -8.61
N GLU A 822 13.46 -20.31 -8.98
CA GLU A 822 12.94 -19.46 -10.07
C GLU A 822 12.54 -18.08 -9.53
N PHE A 823 13.54 -17.29 -9.10
CA PHE A 823 13.31 -16.08 -8.31
C PHE A 823 12.56 -14.96 -9.05
N GLU A 824 12.72 -14.81 -10.37
CA GLU A 824 12.00 -13.78 -11.14
C GLU A 824 10.49 -14.04 -11.14
N LYS A 825 10.07 -15.28 -11.44
CA LYS A 825 8.65 -15.69 -11.36
C LYS A 825 8.10 -15.59 -9.94
N SER A 826 8.94 -15.87 -8.95
CA SER A 826 8.59 -15.70 -7.54
C SER A 826 8.24 -14.25 -7.22
N VAL A 827 9.07 -13.29 -7.66
CA VAL A 827 8.81 -11.85 -7.48
C VAL A 827 7.53 -11.42 -8.17
N GLU A 828 7.30 -11.84 -9.42
CA GLU A 828 6.06 -11.53 -10.15
C GLU A 828 4.81 -12.02 -9.41
N ALA A 829 4.83 -13.26 -8.91
CA ALA A 829 3.72 -13.82 -8.15
C ALA A 829 3.47 -13.04 -6.84
N PHE A 830 4.51 -12.71 -6.08
CA PHE A 830 4.36 -11.89 -4.88
C PHE A 830 3.83 -10.47 -5.18
N GLN A 831 4.25 -9.86 -6.29
CA GLN A 831 3.70 -8.58 -6.73
C GLN A 831 2.21 -8.68 -7.09
N ALA A 832 1.78 -9.79 -7.71
CA ALA A 832 0.36 -10.05 -7.96
C ALA A 832 -0.44 -10.17 -6.66
N ALA A 833 0.11 -10.84 -5.63
CA ALA A 833 -0.52 -10.90 -4.30
C ALA A 833 -0.74 -9.49 -3.71
N MET A 834 0.26 -8.61 -3.85
CA MET A 834 0.17 -7.22 -3.38
C MET A 834 -0.87 -6.39 -4.15
N ALA A 835 -1.03 -6.63 -5.46
CA ALA A 835 -2.01 -5.92 -6.27
C ALA A 835 -3.46 -6.17 -5.79
N LEU A 836 -3.73 -7.38 -5.29
CA LEU A 836 -5.02 -7.75 -4.72
C LEU A 836 -5.35 -7.01 -3.40
N ARG A 837 -4.39 -6.31 -2.79
CA ARG A 837 -4.64 -5.39 -1.65
C ARG A 837 -5.69 -4.31 -1.99
N LEU A 838 -5.85 -3.99 -3.28
CA LEU A 838 -6.79 -2.98 -3.82
C LEU A 838 -8.18 -3.53 -4.12
N GLU A 839 -8.28 -4.86 -4.23
CA GLU A 839 -9.52 -5.59 -4.47
C GLU A 839 -10.16 -5.94 -3.12
N ALA A 840 -10.56 -4.91 -2.36
CA ALA A 840 -11.13 -5.02 -1.02
C ALA A 840 -12.48 -5.80 -0.91
N PHE A 841 -12.84 -6.60 -1.92
CA PHE A 841 -14.18 -7.14 -2.12
C PHE A 841 -14.24 -8.63 -2.43
N THR A 842 -13.17 -9.40 -2.21
CA THR A 842 -13.28 -10.84 -2.31
C THR A 842 -13.90 -11.39 -1.02
N SER A 843 -15.10 -11.97 -1.10
CA SER A 843 -15.73 -12.74 -0.02
C SER A 843 -15.00 -14.05 0.30
N LEU A 844 -13.72 -14.14 -0.07
CA LEU A 844 -12.88 -15.32 0.03
C LEU A 844 -12.16 -15.32 1.39
N VAL A 845 -11.96 -16.50 1.94
CA VAL A 845 -11.15 -16.70 3.14
C VAL A 845 -9.69 -16.46 2.77
N SER A 846 -9.00 -15.57 3.50
CA SER A 846 -7.61 -15.29 3.23
C SER A 846 -6.81 -14.90 4.47
N ASP A 847 -5.52 -15.23 4.48
CA ASP A 847 -4.57 -14.67 5.45
C ASP A 847 -4.30 -13.20 5.13
N ARG A 848 -4.54 -12.32 6.11
CA ARG A 848 -4.24 -10.89 5.98
C ARG A 848 -2.77 -10.66 5.61
N ALA A 849 -1.87 -11.50 6.12
CA ALA A 849 -0.45 -11.43 5.86
C ALA A 849 -0.12 -11.56 4.36
N ALA A 850 -0.97 -12.21 3.57
CA ALA A 850 -0.78 -12.41 2.13
C ALA A 850 -0.87 -11.13 1.29
N THR A 851 -1.37 -10.03 1.86
CA THR A 851 -1.39 -8.70 1.21
C THR A 851 -0.57 -7.65 1.96
N THR A 852 0.08 -8.04 3.07
CA THR A 852 0.92 -7.17 3.88
C THR A 852 2.37 -7.66 3.83
N TRP A 853 2.89 -8.28 4.89
CA TRP A 853 4.32 -8.54 5.04
C TRP A 853 4.82 -9.76 4.25
N LYS A 854 4.01 -10.80 4.02
CA LYS A 854 4.47 -12.05 3.38
C LYS A 854 5.02 -11.83 1.97
N PRO A 855 4.32 -11.12 1.06
CA PRO A 855 4.87 -10.85 -0.27
C PRO A 855 6.17 -10.04 -0.22
N PHE A 856 6.25 -9.03 0.67
CA PHE A 856 7.47 -8.24 0.82
C PHE A 856 8.64 -9.08 1.34
N ALA A 857 8.41 -9.93 2.34
CA ALA A 857 9.43 -10.84 2.85
C ALA A 857 9.86 -11.87 1.78
N GLY A 858 8.89 -12.39 1.01
CA GLY A 858 9.13 -13.30 -0.11
C GLY A 858 9.99 -12.68 -1.20
N ILE A 859 9.66 -11.46 -1.63
CA ILE A 859 10.45 -10.68 -2.61
C ILE A 859 11.83 -10.35 -2.04
N GLY A 860 11.90 -9.94 -0.76
CA GLY A 860 13.16 -9.68 -0.07
C GLY A 860 14.09 -10.90 -0.08
N ASN A 861 13.54 -12.08 0.22
CA ASN A 861 14.26 -13.35 0.13
C ASN A 861 14.68 -13.68 -1.30
N ALA A 862 13.80 -13.49 -2.29
CA ALA A 862 14.11 -13.75 -3.70
C ALA A 862 15.26 -12.85 -4.22
N TYR A 863 15.28 -11.56 -3.85
CA TYR A 863 16.40 -10.67 -4.19
C TYR A 863 17.65 -10.96 -3.38
N LEU A 864 17.52 -11.39 -2.13
CA LEU A 864 18.65 -11.82 -1.31
C LEU A 864 19.38 -13.02 -1.96
N MET A 865 18.62 -13.98 -2.50
CA MET A 865 19.19 -15.13 -3.22
C MET A 865 19.83 -14.75 -4.55
N GLN A 866 19.32 -13.72 -5.22
CA GLN A 866 19.94 -13.11 -6.42
C GLN A 866 21.13 -12.20 -6.11
N GLN A 867 21.47 -11.99 -4.83
CA GLN A 867 22.47 -11.02 -4.36
C GLN A 867 22.20 -9.56 -4.72
N ASP A 868 20.95 -9.19 -5.07
CA ASP A 868 20.52 -7.79 -5.19
C ASP A 868 20.23 -7.23 -3.79
N LEU A 869 21.31 -6.88 -3.09
CA LEU A 869 21.26 -6.50 -1.68
C LEU A 869 20.49 -5.19 -1.44
N GLU A 870 20.40 -4.30 -2.43
CA GLU A 870 19.65 -3.03 -2.30
C GLU A 870 18.15 -3.28 -2.32
N LYS A 871 17.66 -4.05 -3.31
CA LYS A 871 16.24 -4.40 -3.36
C LYS A 871 15.83 -5.30 -2.20
N ALA A 872 16.68 -6.26 -1.82
CA ALA A 872 16.42 -7.10 -0.66
C ALA A 872 16.18 -6.27 0.62
N ASP A 873 17.04 -5.29 0.89
CA ASP A 873 16.91 -4.38 2.04
C ASP A 873 15.60 -3.59 2.00
N HIS A 874 15.27 -3.02 0.84
CA HIS A 874 14.04 -2.26 0.63
C HIS A 874 12.81 -3.10 1.00
N TYR A 875 12.71 -4.30 0.44
CA TYR A 875 11.57 -5.18 0.64
C TYR A 875 11.50 -5.76 2.06
N PHE A 876 12.63 -6.13 2.66
CA PHE A 876 12.64 -6.59 4.05
C PHE A 876 12.27 -5.48 5.05
N ARG A 877 12.77 -4.25 4.87
CA ARG A 877 12.39 -3.13 5.75
C ARG A 877 10.91 -2.82 5.65
N ARG A 878 10.33 -2.96 4.45
CA ARG A 878 8.90 -2.81 4.23
C ARG A 878 8.11 -3.93 4.91
N ALA A 879 8.56 -5.17 4.79
CA ALA A 879 7.99 -6.31 5.51
C ALA A 879 8.05 -6.08 7.03
N LEU A 880 9.19 -5.60 7.55
CA LEU A 880 9.41 -5.34 8.98
C LEU A 880 8.51 -4.23 9.51
N ARG A 881 8.17 -3.21 8.70
CA ARG A 881 7.20 -2.19 9.11
C ARG A 881 5.80 -2.75 9.29
N GLU A 882 5.39 -3.66 8.41
CA GLU A 882 4.08 -4.31 8.47
C GLU A 882 4.02 -5.34 9.62
N ASN A 883 5.13 -6.05 9.91
CA ASN A 883 5.23 -6.99 11.03
C ASN A 883 6.59 -6.91 11.77
N PRO A 884 6.78 -5.97 12.72
CA PRO A 884 8.08 -5.72 13.35
C PRO A 884 8.63 -6.86 14.21
N GLN A 885 7.74 -7.71 14.73
CA GLN A 885 8.12 -8.81 15.61
C GLN A 885 8.37 -10.12 14.87
N ASN A 886 8.07 -10.19 13.57
CA ASN A 886 8.20 -11.41 12.80
C ASN A 886 9.67 -11.86 12.71
N THR A 887 9.91 -13.11 13.11
CA THR A 887 11.25 -13.68 13.20
C THR A 887 11.88 -13.96 11.84
N ASP A 888 11.08 -14.30 10.82
CA ASP A 888 11.57 -14.64 9.48
C ASP A 888 12.09 -13.40 8.76
N ILE A 889 11.39 -12.28 8.89
CA ILE A 889 11.81 -10.98 8.33
C ILE A 889 13.12 -10.52 8.99
N ARG A 890 13.19 -10.64 10.32
CA ARG A 890 14.39 -10.30 11.10
C ARG A 890 15.58 -11.19 10.71
N LEU A 891 15.34 -12.48 10.49
CA LEU A 891 16.35 -13.41 10.01
C LEU A 891 16.84 -13.03 8.61
N GLY A 892 15.93 -12.66 7.69
CA GLY A 892 16.26 -12.16 6.36
C GLY A 892 17.15 -10.91 6.40
N LEU A 893 16.81 -9.92 7.24
CA LEU A 893 17.62 -8.72 7.47
C LEU A 893 18.98 -9.03 8.10
N ALA A 894 19.05 -9.98 9.03
CA ALA A 894 20.31 -10.42 9.62
C ALA A 894 21.23 -11.05 8.56
N ARG A 895 20.69 -11.93 7.71
CA ARG A 895 21.42 -12.56 6.59
C ARG A 895 21.90 -11.52 5.57
N LEU A 896 21.04 -10.56 5.23
CA LEU A 896 21.40 -9.43 4.38
C LEU A 896 22.57 -8.62 4.98
N ALA A 897 22.52 -8.31 6.27
CA ALA A 897 23.59 -7.59 6.96
C ALA A 897 24.89 -8.40 7.01
N LEU A 898 24.82 -9.72 7.19
CA LEU A 898 25.97 -10.63 7.11
C LEU A 898 26.61 -10.64 5.72
N LEU A 899 25.81 -10.69 4.64
CA LEU A 899 26.32 -10.58 3.26
C LEU A 899 27.01 -9.23 2.99
N ARG A 900 26.52 -8.15 3.62
CA ARG A 900 27.16 -6.82 3.60
C ARG A 900 28.38 -6.70 4.52
N GLN A 901 28.78 -7.79 5.18
CA GLN A 901 29.87 -7.83 6.18
C GLN A 901 29.66 -6.86 7.35
N LYS A 902 28.41 -6.67 7.80
CA LYS A 902 28.02 -5.79 8.91
C LYS A 902 27.48 -6.60 10.10
N PRO A 903 28.32 -7.32 10.86
CA PRO A 903 27.87 -8.19 11.96
C PRO A 903 27.15 -7.41 13.08
N ALA A 904 27.57 -6.18 13.36
CA ALA A 904 26.91 -5.31 14.35
C ALA A 904 25.47 -4.93 13.95
N GLU A 905 25.17 -4.85 12.65
CA GLU A 905 23.82 -4.63 12.14
C GLU A 905 22.99 -5.91 12.23
N ALA A 906 23.56 -7.06 11.84
CA ALA A 906 22.90 -8.36 11.92
C ALA A 906 22.44 -8.69 13.35
N ARG A 907 23.29 -8.45 14.35
CA ARG A 907 22.96 -8.67 15.78
C ARG A 907 21.75 -7.88 16.27
N LYS A 908 21.41 -6.73 15.68
CA LYS A 908 20.21 -5.97 16.06
C LYS A 908 18.94 -6.76 15.81
N TYR A 909 18.95 -7.60 14.77
CA TYR A 909 17.80 -8.40 14.37
C TYR A 909 17.78 -9.79 15.04
N LEU A 910 18.92 -10.30 15.53
CA LEU A 910 19.08 -11.63 16.12
C LEU A 910 18.91 -11.68 17.65
N GLN A 911 17.77 -11.20 18.19
CA GLN A 911 17.47 -11.32 19.63
C GLN A 911 16.74 -12.64 19.88
N THR A 912 17.20 -13.43 20.84
CA THR A 912 16.75 -14.82 21.06
C THR A 912 15.74 -15.00 22.20
N GLU A 913 15.47 -13.96 22.99
CA GLU A 913 14.58 -14.04 24.16
C GLU A 913 13.14 -14.39 23.75
N GLY A 914 12.57 -15.43 24.38
CA GLY A 914 11.16 -15.83 24.18
C GLY A 914 10.85 -16.52 22.86
N LEU A 915 11.86 -16.94 22.10
CA LEU A 915 11.68 -17.67 20.84
C LEU A 915 11.40 -19.17 21.06
N GLU A 916 10.69 -19.76 20.11
CA GLU A 916 10.55 -21.23 20.00
C GLU A 916 11.92 -21.86 19.68
N ALA A 917 12.15 -23.09 20.17
CA ALA A 917 13.48 -23.70 20.20
C ALA A 917 14.13 -23.85 18.81
N TYR A 918 13.35 -24.10 17.75
CA TYR A 918 13.85 -24.17 16.37
C TYR A 918 14.30 -22.80 15.85
N THR A 919 13.49 -21.76 16.08
CA THR A 919 13.78 -20.38 15.67
C THR A 919 14.99 -19.84 16.44
N GLU A 920 15.09 -20.14 17.73
CA GLU A 920 16.26 -19.86 18.55
C GLU A 920 17.52 -20.49 17.95
N ALA A 921 17.47 -21.78 17.59
CA ALA A 921 18.59 -22.48 16.96
C ALA A 921 19.03 -21.84 15.63
N THR A 922 18.07 -21.34 14.84
CA THR A 922 18.36 -20.65 13.59
C THR A 922 19.07 -19.30 13.82
N PHE A 923 18.62 -18.53 14.83
CA PHE A 923 19.26 -17.27 15.19
C PHE A 923 20.67 -17.49 15.74
N GLU A 924 20.86 -18.54 16.54
CA GLU A 924 22.16 -18.94 17.08
C GLU A 924 23.16 -19.33 15.98
N LEU A 925 22.71 -19.99 14.91
CA LEU A 925 23.56 -20.27 13.74
C LEU A 925 24.10 -18.97 13.12
N GLU A 926 23.23 -17.98 12.87
CA GLU A 926 23.62 -16.69 12.28
C GLU A 926 24.45 -15.82 13.25
N LEU A 927 24.20 -15.91 14.56
CA LEU A 927 25.06 -15.28 15.57
C LEU A 927 26.48 -15.85 15.54
N GLY A 928 26.65 -17.15 15.31
CA GLY A 928 27.96 -17.76 15.11
C GLY A 928 28.66 -17.23 13.85
N ARG A 929 27.92 -16.95 12.77
CA ARG A 929 28.47 -16.26 11.58
C ARG A 929 28.90 -14.83 11.89
N CYS A 930 28.16 -14.12 12.77
CA CYS A 930 28.60 -12.80 13.26
C CYS A 930 29.91 -12.91 14.05
N ASP A 931 30.03 -13.90 14.93
CA ASP A 931 31.24 -14.17 15.72
C ASP A 931 32.44 -14.43 14.79
N LEU A 932 32.24 -15.20 13.71
CA LEU A 932 33.26 -15.48 12.69
C LEU A 932 33.74 -14.21 11.96
N LEU A 933 32.82 -13.35 11.51
CA LEU A 933 33.16 -12.08 10.82
C LEU A 933 33.90 -11.09 11.73
N GLU A 934 33.69 -11.18 13.05
CA GLU A 934 34.39 -10.37 14.05
C GLU A 934 35.76 -10.97 14.45
N GLY A 935 36.18 -12.09 13.85
CA GLY A 935 37.44 -12.79 14.16
C GLY A 935 37.40 -13.61 15.45
N LYS A 936 36.21 -13.87 16.02
CA LYS A 936 36.02 -14.65 17.26
C LYS A 936 35.73 -16.12 16.96
N GLU A 937 36.66 -16.78 16.29
CA GLU A 937 36.49 -18.17 15.82
C GLU A 937 36.13 -19.16 16.94
N SER A 938 36.72 -19.02 18.13
CA SER A 938 36.44 -19.88 19.28
C SER A 938 35.00 -19.75 19.80
N ASP A 939 34.41 -18.55 19.71
CA ASP A 939 33.04 -18.29 20.15
C ASP A 939 32.06 -18.92 19.15
N ALA A 940 32.33 -18.75 17.85
CA ALA A 940 31.57 -19.38 16.77
C ALA A 940 31.59 -20.92 16.88
N GLU A 941 32.77 -21.52 17.08
CA GLU A 941 32.94 -22.97 17.29
C GLU A 941 32.11 -23.46 18.47
N THR A 942 32.21 -22.78 19.63
CA THR A 942 31.48 -23.16 20.85
C THR A 942 29.97 -23.11 20.62
N ARG A 943 29.49 -22.07 19.93
CA ARG A 943 28.07 -21.89 19.64
C ARG A 943 27.53 -22.99 18.72
N TRP A 944 28.22 -23.27 17.62
CA TRP A 944 27.79 -24.29 16.67
C TRP A 944 27.89 -25.72 17.24
N LEU A 945 28.92 -26.03 18.03
CA LEU A 945 29.01 -27.33 18.73
C LEU A 945 27.86 -27.55 19.72
N LYS A 946 27.38 -26.48 20.38
CA LYS A 946 26.19 -26.55 21.24
C LYS A 946 24.94 -26.90 20.43
N LEU A 947 24.78 -26.31 19.24
CA LEU A 947 23.64 -26.60 18.35
C LEU A 947 23.64 -28.04 17.85
N VAL A 948 24.80 -28.58 17.45
CA VAL A 948 24.89 -29.99 17.00
C VAL A 948 24.40 -30.98 18.06
N ASN A 949 24.59 -30.66 19.34
CA ASN A 949 24.16 -31.48 20.46
C ASN A 949 22.73 -31.17 20.95
N ASN A 950 21.98 -30.33 20.23
CA ASN A 950 20.61 -29.95 20.60
C ASN A 950 19.63 -31.04 20.17
N ALA A 951 18.85 -31.55 21.13
CA ALA A 951 17.85 -32.60 20.90
C ALA A 951 16.76 -32.22 19.88
N VAL A 952 16.41 -30.93 19.80
CA VAL A 952 15.42 -30.43 18.83
C VAL A 952 15.92 -30.61 17.39
N LEU A 953 17.22 -30.41 17.16
CA LEU A 953 17.82 -30.57 15.82
C LEU A 953 18.06 -32.04 15.44
N ALA A 954 17.86 -32.98 16.38
CA ALA A 954 17.97 -34.40 16.12
C ALA A 954 16.68 -35.02 15.56
N GLU A 955 15.58 -34.27 15.54
CA GLU A 955 14.33 -34.67 14.90
C GLU A 955 14.45 -34.64 13.37
N GLU A 956 13.81 -35.58 12.68
CA GLU A 956 13.95 -35.79 11.22
C GLU A 956 13.56 -34.55 10.41
N ASN A 957 12.56 -33.80 10.88
CA ASN A 957 12.09 -32.56 10.25
C ASN A 957 13.11 -31.39 10.33
N ASN A 958 14.11 -31.46 11.21
CA ASN A 958 15.07 -30.38 11.47
C ASN A 958 16.46 -30.65 10.86
N LEU A 959 16.58 -31.73 10.09
CA LEU A 959 17.82 -32.17 9.46
C LEU A 959 18.51 -31.09 8.59
N PRO A 960 17.81 -30.21 7.84
CA PRO A 960 18.46 -29.17 7.04
C PRO A 960 19.24 -28.15 7.88
N LEU A 961 18.68 -27.71 9.02
CA LEU A 961 19.35 -26.77 9.91
C LEU A 961 20.56 -27.44 10.59
N LEU A 962 20.43 -28.70 11.00
CA LEU A 962 21.56 -29.46 11.54
C LEU A 962 22.69 -29.62 10.50
N GLN A 963 22.34 -29.86 9.24
CA GLN A 963 23.32 -29.90 8.14
C GLN A 963 24.02 -28.53 8.00
N ALA A 964 23.27 -27.42 7.95
CA ALA A 964 23.82 -26.07 7.88
C ALA A 964 24.86 -25.79 8.98
N VAL A 965 24.57 -26.17 10.23
CA VAL A 965 25.51 -26.01 11.36
C VAL A 965 26.78 -26.84 11.17
N LYS A 966 26.66 -28.10 10.75
CA LYS A 966 27.82 -28.99 10.51
C LYS A 966 28.72 -28.46 9.39
N ILE A 967 28.14 -27.83 8.38
CA ILE A 967 28.88 -27.23 7.28
C ILE A 967 29.68 -26.03 7.75
N GLU A 968 29.10 -25.14 8.55
CA GLU A 968 29.83 -24.00 9.10
C GLU A 968 31.00 -24.46 9.98
N LEU A 969 30.82 -25.52 10.78
CA LEU A 969 31.91 -26.15 11.53
C LEU A 969 32.99 -26.73 10.61
N GLY A 970 32.59 -27.45 9.56
CA GLY A 970 33.51 -27.98 8.56
C GLY A 970 34.33 -26.88 7.86
N ASN A 971 33.66 -25.81 7.43
CA ASN A 971 34.27 -24.65 6.81
C ASN A 971 35.23 -23.90 7.75
N LEU A 972 34.87 -23.78 9.03
CA LEU A 972 35.76 -23.21 10.04
C LEU A 972 37.05 -24.02 10.18
N TYR A 973 36.96 -25.33 10.33
CA TYR A 973 38.15 -26.18 10.44
C TYR A 973 38.98 -26.22 9.16
N LEU A 974 38.35 -26.10 7.98
CA LEU A 974 39.06 -25.92 6.71
C LEU A 974 39.89 -24.63 6.67
N ARG A 975 39.35 -23.51 7.20
CA ARG A 975 40.09 -22.24 7.31
C ARG A 975 41.28 -22.36 8.25
N GLN A 976 41.12 -23.10 9.34
CA GLN A 976 42.18 -23.40 10.30
C GLN A 976 43.16 -24.49 9.81
N ASN A 977 43.00 -25.00 8.59
CA ASN A 977 43.77 -26.10 8.02
C ASN A 977 43.74 -27.42 8.84
N GLN A 978 42.66 -27.65 9.59
CA GLN A 978 42.44 -28.84 10.41
C GLN A 978 41.60 -29.88 9.63
N LEU A 979 42.21 -30.49 8.61
CA LEU A 979 41.52 -31.38 7.66
C LEU A 979 40.83 -32.59 8.34
N GLU A 980 41.40 -33.15 9.40
CA GLU A 980 40.80 -34.30 10.10
C GLU A 980 39.47 -33.92 10.79
N LYS A 981 39.44 -32.76 11.46
CA LYS A 981 38.21 -32.24 12.09
C LYS A 981 37.18 -31.80 11.06
N ALA A 982 37.61 -31.17 9.97
CA ALA A 982 36.73 -30.82 8.86
C ALA A 982 36.04 -32.09 8.28
N GLY A 983 36.80 -33.19 8.16
CA GLY A 983 36.30 -34.48 7.70
C GLY A 983 35.24 -35.09 8.60
N GLN A 984 35.31 -34.89 9.92
CA GLN A 984 34.29 -35.39 10.87
C GLN A 984 32.89 -34.84 10.56
N TRP A 985 32.81 -33.62 10.04
CA TRP A 985 31.55 -32.95 9.74
C TRP A 985 31.11 -33.12 8.30
N LEU A 986 32.05 -33.06 7.34
CA LEU A 986 31.75 -32.98 5.90
C LEU A 986 31.78 -34.34 5.17
N ALA A 987 32.54 -35.33 5.64
CA ALA A 987 32.86 -36.53 4.83
C ALA A 987 31.70 -37.54 4.67
N SER A 988 30.62 -37.41 5.43
CA SER A 988 29.46 -38.32 5.42
C SER A 988 28.12 -37.63 5.17
N MET A 989 28.13 -36.36 4.76
CA MET A 989 26.90 -35.59 4.54
C MET A 989 26.21 -36.02 3.25
N GLU A 990 24.87 -35.96 3.25
CA GLU A 990 24.08 -36.21 2.05
C GLU A 990 24.34 -35.12 0.99
N HIS A 991 24.47 -35.57 -0.25
CA HIS A 991 24.85 -34.73 -1.39
C HIS A 991 23.64 -34.02 -1.99
N SER A 992 23.13 -32.99 -1.32
CA SER A 992 22.24 -32.03 -1.99
C SER A 992 23.07 -31.08 -2.87
N ARG A 993 22.48 -30.55 -3.95
CA ARG A 993 23.19 -29.71 -4.94
C ARG A 993 23.90 -28.51 -4.29
N ASP A 994 23.25 -27.87 -3.33
CA ASP A 994 23.76 -26.69 -2.62
C ASP A 994 24.99 -26.99 -1.73
N LEU A 995 25.18 -28.27 -1.41
CA LEU A 995 26.18 -28.74 -0.45
C LEU A 995 27.44 -29.31 -1.12
N VAL A 996 27.30 -29.80 -2.36
CA VAL A 996 28.39 -30.48 -3.06
C VAL A 996 29.61 -29.59 -3.23
N ASN A 997 29.44 -28.30 -3.54
CA ASN A 997 30.60 -27.38 -3.69
C ASN A 997 31.43 -27.28 -2.40
N GLN A 998 30.77 -27.32 -1.24
CA GLN A 998 31.43 -27.17 0.06
C GLN A 998 32.15 -28.46 0.47
N ILE A 999 31.54 -29.62 0.19
CA ILE A 999 32.13 -30.95 0.41
C ILE A 999 33.29 -31.19 -0.59
N ALA A 1000 33.12 -30.78 -1.85
CA ALA A 1000 34.14 -30.89 -2.88
C ALA A 1000 35.39 -30.07 -2.53
N ARG A 1001 35.24 -28.87 -1.96
CA ARG A 1001 36.38 -28.07 -1.46
C ARG A 1001 37.19 -28.81 -0.40
N TYR A 1002 36.52 -29.52 0.51
CA TYR A 1002 37.22 -30.38 1.48
C TYR A 1002 38.01 -31.49 0.79
N HIS A 1003 37.37 -32.27 -0.08
CA HIS A 1003 38.04 -33.37 -0.77
C HIS A 1003 39.17 -32.91 -1.69
N PHE A 1004 39.02 -31.75 -2.32
CA PHE A 1004 40.06 -31.12 -3.12
C PHE A 1004 41.29 -30.77 -2.27
N ARG A 1005 41.11 -30.10 -1.12
CA ARG A 1005 42.21 -29.80 -0.19
C ARG A 1005 42.83 -31.03 0.48
N ALA A 1006 42.03 -32.08 0.67
CA ALA A 1006 42.51 -33.36 1.18
C ALA A 1006 43.24 -34.20 0.10
N GLY A 1007 43.39 -33.70 -1.13
CA GLY A 1007 44.00 -34.41 -2.26
C GLY A 1007 43.18 -35.60 -2.76
N SER A 1008 41.92 -35.72 -2.35
CA SER A 1008 41.01 -36.80 -2.73
C SER A 1008 40.23 -36.44 -4.00
N LEU A 1009 40.95 -36.21 -5.11
CA LEU A 1009 40.37 -35.74 -6.36
C LEU A 1009 39.33 -36.71 -6.95
N ASP A 1010 39.50 -38.02 -6.76
CA ASP A 1010 38.52 -39.06 -7.13
C ASP A 1010 37.12 -38.76 -6.56
N LYS A 1011 37.06 -38.36 -5.28
CA LYS A 1011 35.79 -38.05 -4.60
C LYS A 1011 35.18 -36.76 -5.12
N VAL A 1012 35.99 -35.76 -5.46
CA VAL A 1012 35.50 -34.51 -6.09
C VAL A 1012 34.79 -34.84 -7.40
N ARG A 1013 35.35 -35.75 -8.20
CA ARG A 1013 34.74 -36.16 -9.47
C ARG A 1013 33.49 -37.00 -9.29
N GLU A 1014 33.47 -37.91 -8.33
CA GLU A 1014 32.28 -38.70 -7.99
C GLU A 1014 31.10 -37.79 -7.61
N LEU A 1015 31.38 -36.76 -6.79
CA LEU A 1015 30.39 -35.77 -6.38
C LEU A 1015 29.77 -35.02 -7.56
N TYR A 1016 30.58 -34.41 -8.42
CA TYR A 1016 30.07 -33.65 -9.57
C TYR A 1016 29.48 -34.56 -10.66
N SER A 1017 29.99 -35.78 -10.84
CA SER A 1017 29.38 -36.73 -11.78
C SER A 1017 28.00 -37.18 -11.30
N GLY A 1018 27.84 -37.46 -10.01
CA GLY A 1018 26.54 -37.76 -9.42
C GLY A 1018 25.55 -36.60 -9.53
N LEU A 1019 25.99 -35.34 -9.43
CA LEU A 1019 25.15 -34.18 -9.69
C LEU A 1019 24.71 -34.08 -11.15
N ILE A 1020 25.65 -34.24 -12.08
CA ILE A 1020 25.38 -34.17 -13.52
C ILE A 1020 24.38 -35.27 -13.93
N GLU A 1021 24.51 -36.48 -13.39
CA GLU A 1021 23.61 -37.60 -13.71
C GLU A 1021 22.20 -37.46 -13.13
N ARG A 1022 22.03 -36.81 -11.98
CA ARG A 1022 20.75 -36.71 -11.26
C ARG A 1022 19.94 -35.46 -11.60
N SER A 1023 20.57 -34.45 -12.17
CA SER A 1023 19.94 -33.15 -12.40
C SER A 1023 19.17 -33.10 -13.73
N SER A 1024 17.96 -32.53 -13.72
CA SER A 1024 17.20 -32.24 -14.95
C SER A 1024 17.74 -31.01 -15.71
N ILE A 1025 18.58 -30.19 -15.05
CA ILE A 1025 19.16 -28.96 -15.60
C ILE A 1025 20.68 -28.97 -15.40
N GLU A 1026 21.41 -29.12 -16.49
CA GLU A 1026 22.87 -29.00 -16.56
C GLU A 1026 23.32 -27.57 -16.26
N GLN A 1027 24.29 -27.39 -15.35
CA GLN A 1027 24.90 -26.08 -15.06
C GLN A 1027 26.38 -26.07 -15.45
N ALA A 1028 26.85 -24.96 -16.01
CA ALA A 1028 28.24 -24.80 -16.44
C ALA A 1028 29.24 -25.04 -15.29
N SER A 1029 28.90 -24.60 -14.07
CA SER A 1029 29.72 -24.77 -12.88
C SER A 1029 30.01 -26.23 -12.54
N ASP A 1030 29.07 -27.14 -12.76
CA ASP A 1030 29.22 -28.55 -12.38
C ASP A 1030 30.31 -29.22 -13.24
N PHE A 1031 30.29 -28.95 -14.54
CA PHE A 1031 31.32 -29.39 -15.48
C PHE A 1031 32.66 -28.70 -15.21
N ARG A 1032 32.66 -27.38 -14.98
CA ARG A 1032 33.88 -26.62 -14.68
C ARG A 1032 34.65 -27.20 -13.49
N HIS A 1033 34.00 -27.42 -12.35
CA HIS A 1033 34.69 -27.90 -11.15
C HIS A 1033 35.18 -29.36 -11.30
N ARG A 1034 34.45 -30.20 -12.05
CA ARG A 1034 34.94 -31.55 -12.39
C ARG A 1034 36.12 -31.48 -13.36
N GLY A 1035 36.08 -30.59 -14.34
CA GLY A 1035 37.17 -30.31 -15.27
C GLY A 1035 38.46 -29.87 -14.58
N ILE A 1036 38.36 -29.00 -13.56
CA ILE A 1036 39.51 -28.61 -12.72
C ILE A 1036 40.09 -29.84 -12.00
N ALA A 1037 39.25 -30.71 -11.44
CA ALA A 1037 39.72 -31.92 -10.77
C ALA A 1037 40.40 -32.90 -11.73
N TRP A 1038 39.96 -32.99 -13.00
CA TRP A 1038 40.66 -33.76 -14.04
C TRP A 1038 42.00 -33.13 -14.42
N LEU A 1039 42.06 -31.80 -14.53
CA LEU A 1039 43.26 -31.06 -14.90
C LEU A 1039 44.38 -31.24 -13.87
N GLU A 1040 44.06 -31.16 -12.58
CA GLU A 1040 45.01 -31.39 -11.48
C GLU A 1040 45.59 -32.81 -11.44
N GLU A 1041 44.85 -33.82 -11.93
CA GLU A 1041 45.34 -35.19 -12.11
C GLU A 1041 46.13 -35.41 -13.41
N GLY A 1042 46.21 -34.40 -14.26
CA GLY A 1042 46.84 -34.47 -15.58
C GLY A 1042 46.01 -35.21 -16.65
N GLN A 1043 44.71 -35.40 -16.42
CA GLN A 1043 43.78 -36.00 -17.40
C GLN A 1043 43.25 -34.93 -18.36
N LEU A 1044 44.09 -34.53 -19.33
CA LEU A 1044 43.83 -33.36 -20.19
C LEU A 1044 42.62 -33.52 -21.13
N VAL A 1045 42.32 -34.75 -21.56
CA VAL A 1045 41.23 -35.02 -22.52
C VAL A 1045 39.87 -34.83 -21.84
N GLU A 1046 39.71 -35.41 -20.65
CA GLU A 1046 38.51 -35.32 -19.84
C GLU A 1046 38.30 -33.88 -19.35
N ALA A 1047 39.36 -33.22 -18.88
CA ALA A 1047 39.32 -31.82 -18.45
C ALA A 1047 38.84 -30.90 -19.58
N ARG A 1048 39.40 -31.04 -20.79
CA ARG A 1048 38.98 -30.29 -21.97
C ARG A 1048 37.51 -30.50 -22.28
N SER A 1049 37.05 -31.75 -22.32
CA SER A 1049 35.66 -32.07 -22.62
C SER A 1049 34.70 -31.38 -21.65
N ASP A 1050 35.03 -31.35 -20.36
CA ASP A 1050 34.21 -30.69 -19.35
C ASP A 1050 34.22 -29.16 -19.49
N PHE A 1051 35.36 -28.54 -19.76
CA PHE A 1051 35.42 -27.08 -20.00
C PHE A 1051 34.70 -26.65 -21.28
N GLU A 1052 34.81 -27.41 -22.38
CA GLU A 1052 34.04 -27.16 -23.61
C GLU A 1052 32.54 -27.28 -23.37
N LYS A 1053 32.12 -28.27 -22.58
CA LYS A 1053 30.73 -28.44 -22.19
C LYS A 1053 30.25 -27.28 -21.31
N ALA A 1054 31.04 -26.83 -20.33
CA ALA A 1054 30.74 -25.65 -19.52
C ALA A 1054 30.54 -24.40 -20.39
N LEU A 1055 31.43 -24.16 -21.36
CA LEU A 1055 31.33 -23.04 -22.30
C LEU A 1055 30.16 -23.13 -23.28
N SER A 1056 29.66 -24.35 -23.58
CA SER A 1056 28.44 -24.53 -24.38
C SER A 1056 27.17 -24.12 -23.61
N LEU A 1057 27.21 -24.17 -22.28
CA LEU A 1057 26.12 -23.79 -21.39
C LEU A 1057 26.20 -22.30 -20.99
N ALA A 1058 27.42 -21.81 -20.72
CA ALA A 1058 27.71 -20.42 -20.39
C ALA A 1058 28.94 -19.95 -21.18
N SER A 1059 28.70 -19.24 -22.28
CA SER A 1059 29.78 -18.85 -23.22
C SER A 1059 30.77 -17.83 -22.66
N ASP A 1060 30.43 -17.22 -21.53
CA ASP A 1060 31.17 -16.22 -20.76
C ASP A 1060 31.82 -16.77 -19.49
N ASP A 1061 31.84 -18.10 -19.27
CA ASP A 1061 32.52 -18.73 -18.13
C ASP A 1061 34.05 -18.61 -18.21
N VAL A 1062 34.58 -17.56 -17.58
CA VAL A 1062 35.99 -17.15 -17.66
C VAL A 1062 36.97 -18.19 -17.12
N ASP A 1063 36.60 -18.91 -16.05
CA ASP A 1063 37.42 -19.96 -15.45
C ASP A 1063 37.65 -21.13 -16.43
N SER A 1064 36.59 -21.61 -17.08
CA SER A 1064 36.70 -22.71 -18.06
C SER A 1064 37.50 -22.29 -19.28
N LEU A 1065 37.32 -21.05 -19.75
CA LEU A 1065 38.08 -20.51 -20.88
C LEU A 1065 39.56 -20.32 -20.54
N HIS A 1066 39.89 -19.84 -19.34
CA HIS A 1066 41.27 -19.74 -18.85
C HIS A 1066 41.92 -21.12 -18.76
N ASN A 1067 41.25 -22.11 -18.13
CA ASN A 1067 41.79 -23.46 -17.98
C ASN A 1067 41.97 -24.19 -19.33
N LEU A 1068 41.14 -23.92 -20.35
CA LEU A 1068 41.42 -24.37 -21.72
C LEU A 1068 42.68 -23.75 -22.30
N GLY A 1069 42.96 -22.49 -21.97
CA GLY A 1069 44.23 -21.84 -22.30
C GLY A 1069 45.42 -22.50 -21.61
N VAL A 1070 45.28 -22.87 -20.34
CA VAL A 1070 46.31 -23.62 -19.59
C VAL A 1070 46.57 -25.00 -20.19
N ILE A 1071 45.52 -25.75 -20.56
CA ILE A 1071 45.66 -27.03 -21.28
C ILE A 1071 46.39 -26.81 -22.61
N ALA A 1072 46.06 -25.74 -23.35
CA ALA A 1072 46.70 -25.43 -24.61
C ALA A 1072 48.20 -25.08 -24.45
N LEU A 1073 48.60 -24.44 -23.35
CA LEU A 1073 50.01 -24.22 -23.01
C LEU A 1073 50.73 -25.55 -22.76
N GLN A 1074 50.12 -26.47 -22.01
CA GLN A 1074 50.70 -27.79 -21.74
C GLN A 1074 50.87 -28.64 -23.01
N GLU A 1075 50.06 -28.38 -24.03
CA GLU A 1075 50.13 -29.02 -25.35
C GLU A 1075 51.01 -28.26 -26.37
N ASP A 1076 51.71 -27.20 -25.94
CA ASP A 1076 52.55 -26.35 -26.80
C ASP A 1076 51.77 -25.63 -27.93
N ASN A 1077 50.45 -25.45 -27.75
CA ASN A 1077 49.59 -24.68 -28.67
C ASN A 1077 49.46 -23.22 -28.22
N LEU A 1078 50.56 -22.49 -28.35
CA LEU A 1078 50.70 -21.12 -27.85
C LEU A 1078 49.69 -20.14 -28.47
N ALA A 1079 49.37 -20.32 -29.75
CA ALA A 1079 48.42 -19.44 -30.46
C ALA A 1079 46.99 -19.57 -29.91
N PHE A 1080 46.56 -20.80 -29.58
CA PHE A 1080 45.24 -21.02 -28.99
C PHE A 1080 45.20 -20.57 -27.53
N ALA A 1081 46.24 -20.86 -26.74
CA ALA A 1081 46.37 -20.38 -25.36
C ALA A 1081 46.23 -18.86 -25.27
N ARG A 1082 47.00 -18.13 -26.10
CA ARG A 1082 46.95 -16.68 -26.23
C ARG A 1082 45.54 -16.17 -26.58
N SER A 1083 44.87 -16.82 -27.53
CA SER A 1083 43.50 -16.46 -27.90
C SER A 1083 42.51 -16.64 -26.74
N CYS A 1084 42.67 -17.68 -25.92
CA CYS A 1084 41.82 -17.91 -24.75
C CYS A 1084 42.03 -16.81 -23.70
N PHE A 1085 43.29 -16.53 -23.34
CA PHE A 1085 43.61 -15.52 -22.33
C PHE A 1085 43.18 -14.10 -22.73
N GLU A 1086 43.39 -13.70 -23.99
CA GLU A 1086 42.91 -12.38 -24.47
C GLU A 1086 41.38 -12.29 -24.48
N LYS A 1087 40.69 -13.40 -24.76
CA LYS A 1087 39.22 -13.45 -24.70
C LYS A 1087 38.72 -13.36 -23.25
N VAL A 1088 39.39 -14.01 -22.29
CA VAL A 1088 39.08 -13.86 -20.86
C VAL A 1088 39.23 -12.40 -20.43
N ARG A 1089 40.34 -11.74 -20.79
CA ARG A 1089 40.57 -10.31 -20.47
C ARG A 1089 39.50 -9.38 -21.04
N GLY A 1090 38.92 -9.72 -22.19
CA GLY A 1090 37.82 -8.96 -22.78
C GLY A 1090 36.46 -9.18 -22.08
N LEU A 1091 36.26 -10.35 -21.48
CA LEU A 1091 35.02 -10.71 -20.76
C LEU A 1091 35.05 -10.23 -19.31
N ASP A 1092 36.16 -10.48 -18.61
CA ASP A 1092 36.38 -10.08 -17.23
C ASP A 1092 37.77 -9.46 -17.06
N PRO A 1093 37.85 -8.11 -17.06
CA PRO A 1093 39.09 -7.38 -16.83
C PRO A 1093 39.65 -7.52 -15.40
N GLU A 1094 38.92 -8.07 -14.43
CA GLU A 1094 39.41 -8.30 -13.06
C GLU A 1094 40.01 -9.71 -12.87
N PHE A 1095 39.86 -10.62 -13.84
CA PHE A 1095 40.44 -11.96 -13.79
C PHE A 1095 41.95 -11.95 -14.12
N TYR A 1096 42.77 -11.66 -13.12
CA TYR A 1096 44.20 -11.39 -13.32
C TYR A 1096 45.05 -12.60 -13.75
N LEU A 1097 44.62 -13.85 -13.48
CA LEU A 1097 45.41 -15.06 -13.80
C LEU A 1097 45.70 -15.20 -15.30
N SER A 1098 44.74 -14.85 -16.16
CA SER A 1098 44.96 -14.84 -17.62
C SER A 1098 45.98 -13.79 -18.05
N SER A 1099 45.98 -12.60 -17.44
CA SER A 1099 46.97 -11.56 -17.69
C SER A 1099 48.36 -11.97 -17.20
N LEU A 1100 48.44 -12.67 -16.06
CA LEU A 1100 49.67 -13.21 -15.51
C LEU A 1100 50.28 -14.31 -16.39
N ASP A 1101 49.48 -15.28 -16.86
CA ASP A 1101 49.98 -16.34 -17.74
C ASP A 1101 50.30 -15.83 -19.15
N LEU A 1102 49.56 -14.84 -19.64
CA LEU A 1102 49.92 -14.14 -20.87
C LEU A 1102 51.25 -13.38 -20.71
N ALA A 1103 51.50 -12.75 -19.56
CA ALA A 1103 52.77 -12.09 -19.29
C ALA A 1103 53.95 -13.08 -19.29
N LYS A 1104 53.79 -14.26 -18.67
CA LYS A 1104 54.79 -15.34 -18.73
C LYS A 1104 55.07 -15.77 -20.17
N LEU A 1105 54.01 -15.90 -21.00
CA LEU A 1105 54.14 -16.24 -22.41
C LEU A 1105 54.90 -15.17 -23.19
N GLU A 1106 54.62 -13.88 -22.98
CA GLU A 1106 55.32 -12.78 -23.63
C GLU A 1106 56.79 -12.69 -23.22
N LEU A 1107 57.11 -12.98 -21.95
CA LEU A 1107 58.51 -13.05 -21.49
C LEU A 1107 59.25 -14.21 -22.15
N ALA A 1108 58.60 -15.36 -22.36
CA ALA A 1108 59.17 -16.50 -23.08
C ALA A 1108 59.40 -16.21 -24.58
N GLU A 1109 58.56 -15.36 -25.18
CA GLU A 1109 58.69 -14.91 -26.57
C GLU A 1109 59.57 -13.64 -26.74
N GLU A 1110 60.29 -13.23 -25.69
CA GLU A 1110 61.19 -12.07 -25.68
C GLU A 1110 60.48 -10.72 -25.99
N ASN A 1111 59.22 -10.55 -25.55
CA ASN A 1111 58.41 -9.33 -25.68
C ASN A 1111 58.25 -8.58 -24.33
N PRO A 1112 59.31 -7.96 -23.77
CA PRO A 1112 59.30 -7.40 -22.42
C PRO A 1112 58.36 -6.20 -22.24
N GLU A 1113 58.14 -5.41 -23.30
CA GLU A 1113 57.25 -4.23 -23.25
C GLU A 1113 55.80 -4.64 -22.98
N ARG A 1114 55.34 -5.70 -23.66
CA ARG A 1114 53.99 -6.22 -23.48
C ARG A 1114 53.82 -6.93 -22.14
N ALA A 1115 54.84 -7.69 -21.71
CA ALA A 1115 54.83 -8.32 -20.39
C ALA A 1115 54.72 -7.29 -19.26
N LEU A 1116 55.44 -6.16 -19.36
CA LEU A 1116 55.36 -5.07 -18.39
C LEU A 1116 53.93 -4.51 -18.26
N GLU A 1117 53.28 -4.21 -19.39
CA GLU A 1117 51.88 -3.73 -19.39
C GLU A 1117 50.94 -4.71 -18.67
N LEU A 1118 51.09 -6.01 -18.96
CA LEU A 1118 50.26 -7.07 -18.39
C LEU A 1118 50.48 -7.22 -16.88
N LEU A 1119 51.74 -7.19 -16.43
CA LEU A 1119 52.06 -7.32 -15.01
C LEU A 1119 51.60 -6.09 -14.20
N GLN A 1120 51.67 -4.89 -14.78
CA GLN A 1120 51.12 -3.68 -14.17
C GLN A 1120 49.58 -3.73 -14.05
N GLU A 1121 48.91 -4.33 -15.03
CA GLU A 1121 47.47 -4.59 -14.96
C GLU A 1121 47.14 -5.55 -13.82
N VAL A 1122 47.90 -6.64 -13.66
CA VAL A 1122 47.75 -7.58 -12.53
C VAL A 1122 47.88 -6.85 -11.20
N LEU A 1123 48.90 -6.01 -11.02
CA LEU A 1123 49.10 -5.24 -9.78
C LEU A 1123 48.09 -4.12 -9.55
N ARG A 1124 47.41 -3.64 -10.59
CA ARG A 1124 46.28 -2.72 -10.42
C ARG A 1124 45.08 -3.43 -9.78
N ILE A 1125 44.89 -4.71 -10.10
CA ILE A 1125 43.80 -5.55 -9.59
C ILE A 1125 44.17 -6.10 -8.20
N ASP A 1126 45.32 -6.77 -8.10
CA ASP A 1126 45.89 -7.25 -6.84
C ASP A 1126 47.29 -6.65 -6.64
N PRO A 1127 47.41 -5.54 -5.89
CA PRO A 1127 48.67 -4.86 -5.63
C PRO A 1127 49.73 -5.70 -4.95
N LYS A 1128 49.36 -6.85 -4.39
CA LYS A 1128 50.23 -7.70 -3.58
C LYS A 1128 50.55 -9.04 -4.23
N GLN A 1129 50.11 -9.28 -5.46
CA GLN A 1129 50.29 -10.58 -6.09
C GLN A 1129 51.77 -10.93 -6.32
N VAL A 1130 52.23 -11.97 -5.60
CA VAL A 1130 53.64 -12.34 -5.48
C VAL A 1130 54.28 -12.68 -6.81
N ASP A 1131 53.63 -13.48 -7.65
CA ASP A 1131 54.19 -13.88 -8.95
C ASP A 1131 54.40 -12.68 -9.88
N ALA A 1132 53.48 -11.71 -9.85
CA ALA A 1132 53.58 -10.51 -10.67
C ALA A 1132 54.72 -9.61 -10.17
N LEU A 1133 54.86 -9.43 -8.85
CA LEU A 1133 55.97 -8.71 -8.23
C LEU A 1133 57.32 -9.39 -8.50
N MET A 1134 57.38 -10.74 -8.48
CA MET A 1134 58.58 -11.51 -8.81
C MET A 1134 59.01 -11.30 -10.26
N LEU A 1135 58.07 -11.42 -11.20
CA LEU A 1135 58.33 -11.23 -12.63
C LEU A 1135 58.69 -9.77 -12.97
N LEU A 1136 58.06 -8.79 -12.32
CA LEU A 1136 58.43 -7.37 -12.47
C LEU A 1136 59.79 -7.07 -11.88
N GLY A 1137 60.09 -7.57 -10.68
CA GLY A 1137 61.40 -7.42 -10.06
C GLY A 1137 62.51 -7.98 -10.95
N TRP A 1138 62.27 -9.14 -11.57
CA TRP A 1138 63.21 -9.73 -12.52
C TRP A 1138 63.34 -8.88 -13.80
N LEU A 1139 62.22 -8.45 -14.37
CA LEU A 1139 62.20 -7.65 -15.60
C LEU A 1139 62.93 -6.30 -15.42
N GLU A 1140 62.62 -5.56 -14.36
CA GLU A 1140 63.26 -4.29 -14.01
C GLU A 1140 64.76 -4.47 -13.73
N SER A 1141 65.15 -5.57 -13.08
CA SER A 1141 66.57 -5.92 -12.87
C SER A 1141 67.31 -6.10 -14.19
N THR A 1142 66.75 -6.87 -15.13
CA THR A 1142 67.36 -7.09 -16.46
C THR A 1142 67.44 -5.82 -17.31
N GLN A 1143 66.58 -4.83 -17.06
CA GLN A 1143 66.58 -3.53 -17.74
C GLN A 1143 67.52 -2.50 -17.08
N GLY A 1144 68.16 -2.86 -15.95
CA GLY A 1144 69.09 -1.99 -15.22
C GLY A 1144 68.42 -1.04 -14.22
N ASN A 1145 67.15 -1.24 -13.90
CA ASN A 1145 66.37 -0.43 -12.96
C ASN A 1145 66.41 -1.02 -11.54
N SER A 1146 67.60 -1.26 -10.99
CA SER A 1146 67.83 -2.02 -9.74
C SER A 1146 67.07 -1.47 -8.51
N GLY A 1147 66.79 -0.17 -8.47
CA GLY A 1147 66.01 0.46 -7.40
C GLY A 1147 64.53 0.07 -7.39
N GLN A 1148 63.90 -0.05 -8.56
CA GLN A 1148 62.50 -0.49 -8.66
C GLN A 1148 62.40 -2.00 -8.42
N ALA A 1149 63.34 -2.78 -8.96
CA ALA A 1149 63.42 -4.21 -8.70
C ALA A 1149 63.51 -4.53 -7.19
N SER A 1150 64.33 -3.77 -6.46
CA SER A 1150 64.48 -3.91 -5.02
C SER A 1150 63.19 -3.58 -4.26
N ALA A 1151 62.44 -2.57 -4.69
CA ALA A 1151 61.14 -2.23 -4.09
C ALA A 1151 60.15 -3.39 -4.20
N HIS A 1152 60.01 -3.99 -5.39
CA HIS A 1152 59.11 -5.13 -5.60
C HIS A 1152 59.49 -6.35 -4.75
N TYR A 1153 60.77 -6.68 -4.62
CA TYR A 1153 61.20 -7.78 -3.74
C TYR A 1153 60.98 -7.46 -2.25
N MET A 1154 61.12 -6.20 -1.82
CA MET A 1154 60.78 -5.81 -0.46
C MET A 1154 59.28 -5.93 -0.18
N ASP A 1155 58.42 -5.52 -1.12
CA ASP A 1155 56.97 -5.67 -1.00
C ASP A 1155 56.54 -7.14 -0.83
N ILE A 1156 57.26 -8.09 -1.46
CA ILE A 1156 57.05 -9.53 -1.24
C ILE A 1156 57.48 -9.92 0.17
N LEU A 1157 58.65 -9.47 0.64
CA LEU A 1157 59.20 -9.85 1.94
C LEU A 1157 58.46 -9.22 3.14
N GLU A 1158 57.76 -8.10 2.94
CA GLU A 1158 56.82 -7.56 3.92
C GLU A 1158 55.61 -8.48 4.12
N GLN A 1159 55.19 -9.19 3.07
CA GLN A 1159 54.05 -10.10 3.09
C GLN A 1159 54.45 -11.50 3.55
N ASP A 1160 55.50 -12.06 2.95
CA ASP A 1160 56.10 -13.34 3.30
C ASP A 1160 57.58 -13.14 3.66
N PRO A 1161 57.89 -12.92 4.95
CA PRO A 1161 59.25 -12.79 5.44
C PRO A 1161 60.09 -14.08 5.34
N THR A 1162 59.53 -15.16 4.78
CA THR A 1162 60.20 -16.45 4.55
C THR A 1162 60.44 -16.77 3.07
N HIS A 1163 60.03 -15.88 2.15
CA HIS A 1163 60.16 -16.10 0.71
C HIS A 1163 61.63 -16.08 0.24
N THR A 1164 62.23 -17.26 0.10
CA THR A 1164 63.68 -17.40 -0.12
C THR A 1164 64.15 -16.88 -1.47
N GLU A 1165 63.34 -17.00 -2.52
CA GLU A 1165 63.71 -16.53 -3.85
C GLU A 1165 63.81 -15.00 -3.93
N ALA A 1166 62.82 -14.26 -3.43
CA ALA A 1166 62.85 -12.81 -3.31
C ALA A 1166 64.04 -12.31 -2.46
N MET A 1167 64.35 -12.98 -1.34
CA MET A 1167 65.55 -12.66 -0.55
C MET A 1167 66.84 -12.84 -1.36
N THR A 1168 66.90 -13.91 -2.15
CA THR A 1168 68.08 -14.23 -2.96
C THR A 1168 68.27 -13.19 -4.06
N GLN A 1169 67.20 -12.84 -4.80
CA GLN A 1169 67.26 -11.83 -5.86
C GLN A 1169 67.58 -10.43 -5.33
N LEU A 1170 66.98 -10.04 -4.20
CA LEU A 1170 67.31 -8.78 -3.52
C LEU A 1170 68.76 -8.76 -3.03
N GLY A 1171 69.27 -9.89 -2.52
CA GLY A 1171 70.65 -10.05 -2.12
C GLY A 1171 71.63 -9.82 -3.28
N TYR A 1172 71.31 -10.31 -4.48
CA TYR A 1172 72.12 -10.05 -5.68
C TYR A 1172 72.12 -8.57 -6.09
N LEU A 1173 70.97 -7.89 -6.06
CA LEU A 1173 70.89 -6.45 -6.34
C LEU A 1173 71.71 -5.61 -5.34
N LEU A 1174 71.74 -6.01 -4.06
CA LEU A 1174 72.56 -5.33 -3.05
C LEU A 1174 74.06 -5.53 -3.27
N LEU A 1175 74.49 -6.68 -3.81
CA LEU A 1175 75.89 -6.89 -4.19
C LEU A 1175 76.33 -5.98 -5.34
N GLU A 1176 75.48 -5.82 -6.35
CA GLU A 1176 75.71 -4.87 -7.45
C GLU A 1176 75.82 -3.43 -6.93
N ALA A 1177 75.03 -3.08 -5.92
CA ALA A 1177 75.07 -1.77 -5.27
C ALA A 1177 76.26 -1.56 -4.30
N GLY A 1178 77.07 -2.59 -4.02
CA GLY A 1178 78.21 -2.50 -3.09
C GLY A 1178 77.88 -2.81 -1.62
N GLU A 1179 76.63 -3.13 -1.31
CA GLU A 1179 76.09 -3.33 0.05
C GLU A 1179 76.26 -4.79 0.53
N SER A 1180 77.46 -5.34 0.37
CA SER A 1180 77.76 -6.76 0.65
C SER A 1180 77.40 -7.23 2.07
N GLY A 1181 77.42 -6.33 3.06
CA GLY A 1181 77.02 -6.66 4.43
C GLY A 1181 75.53 -6.96 4.59
N GLN A 1182 74.67 -6.20 3.91
CA GLN A 1182 73.23 -6.41 3.91
C GLN A 1182 72.85 -7.63 3.07
N ALA A 1183 73.53 -7.81 1.92
CA ALA A 1183 73.36 -8.98 1.07
C ALA A 1183 73.63 -10.29 1.83
N LEU A 1184 74.70 -10.36 2.63
CA LEU A 1184 75.01 -11.53 3.46
C LEU A 1184 73.91 -11.86 4.48
N GLN A 1185 73.26 -10.87 5.07
CA GLN A 1185 72.17 -11.11 6.03
C GLN A 1185 70.95 -11.74 5.35
N LEU A 1186 70.63 -11.30 4.13
CA LEU A 1186 69.54 -11.89 3.34
C LEU A 1186 69.87 -13.31 2.89
N PHE A 1187 71.09 -13.56 2.40
CA PHE A 1187 71.50 -14.90 1.99
C PHE A 1187 71.57 -15.88 3.17
N ASP A 1188 72.03 -15.46 4.36
CA ASP A 1188 72.04 -16.30 5.56
C ASP A 1188 70.62 -16.64 6.02
N ARG A 1189 69.69 -15.67 5.98
CA ARG A 1189 68.27 -15.95 6.23
C ARG A 1189 67.70 -16.94 5.21
N ALA A 1190 67.95 -16.73 3.92
CA ALA A 1190 67.48 -17.62 2.86
C ALA A 1190 68.06 -19.04 3.00
N GLN A 1191 69.35 -19.15 3.36
CA GLN A 1191 70.03 -20.43 3.60
C GLN A 1191 69.41 -21.21 4.77
N ASN A 1192 69.03 -20.53 5.85
CA ASN A 1192 68.43 -21.19 7.02
C ASN A 1192 67.00 -21.70 6.76
N LEU A 1193 66.34 -21.21 5.70
CA LEU A 1193 64.97 -21.55 5.34
C LEU A 1193 64.85 -22.64 4.26
N GLN A 1194 65.90 -22.84 3.44
CA GLN A 1194 65.86 -23.77 2.30
C GLN A 1194 67.07 -24.73 2.31
N ALA A 1195 66.87 -25.91 1.71
CA ALA A 1195 67.96 -26.87 1.45
C ALA A 1195 69.10 -26.22 0.62
N PRO A 1196 70.35 -26.72 0.70
CA PRO A 1196 71.51 -26.20 -0.01
C PRO A 1196 71.19 -25.76 -1.45
N ASN A 1197 71.29 -24.46 -1.74
CA ASN A 1197 70.93 -23.86 -3.02
C ASN A 1197 72.15 -23.16 -3.66
N LEU A 1198 72.39 -23.45 -4.94
CA LEU A 1198 73.54 -22.93 -5.70
C LEU A 1198 73.59 -21.40 -5.70
N SER A 1199 72.47 -20.76 -6.03
CA SER A 1199 72.37 -19.30 -6.15
C SER A 1199 72.62 -18.60 -4.83
N ILE A 1200 72.24 -19.19 -3.70
CA ILE A 1200 72.52 -18.62 -2.37
C ILE A 1200 74.02 -18.70 -2.04
N TYR A 1201 74.66 -19.87 -2.23
CA TYR A 1201 76.09 -20.01 -1.96
C TYR A 1201 76.97 -19.18 -2.89
N ASN A 1202 76.58 -19.06 -4.15
CA ASN A 1202 77.25 -18.17 -5.09
C ASN A 1202 77.17 -16.71 -4.64
N GLY A 1203 75.98 -16.26 -4.21
CA GLY A 1203 75.77 -14.91 -3.65
C GLY A 1203 76.63 -14.65 -2.41
N ILE A 1204 76.69 -15.60 -1.47
CA ILE A 1204 77.55 -15.52 -0.28
C ILE A 1204 79.03 -15.40 -0.66
N GLY A 1205 79.48 -16.21 -1.63
CA GLY A 1205 80.86 -16.19 -2.11
C GLY A 1205 81.23 -14.84 -2.74
N LEU A 1206 80.36 -14.28 -3.58
CA LEU A 1206 80.54 -12.97 -4.19
C LEU A 1206 80.56 -11.84 -3.15
N ALA A 1207 79.70 -11.93 -2.12
CA ALA A 1207 79.69 -10.98 -1.02
C ALA A 1207 81.01 -10.95 -0.24
N PHE A 1208 81.57 -12.13 0.06
CA PHE A 1208 82.87 -12.23 0.73
C PHE A 1208 84.03 -11.77 -0.15
N LEU A 1209 83.98 -11.99 -1.47
CA LEU A 1209 84.97 -11.43 -2.40
C LEU A 1209 84.99 -9.91 -2.36
N GLN A 1210 83.81 -9.26 -2.34
CA GLN A 1210 83.70 -7.81 -2.30
C GLN A 1210 84.21 -7.21 -0.97
N GLN A 1211 84.18 -7.99 0.11
CA GLN A 1211 84.75 -7.64 1.43
C GLN A 1211 86.23 -8.01 1.58
N GLU A 1212 86.88 -8.48 0.50
CA GLU A 1212 88.27 -8.96 0.53
C GLU A 1212 88.51 -10.13 1.51
N ARG A 1213 87.45 -10.88 1.85
CA ARG A 1213 87.49 -12.07 2.72
C ARG A 1213 87.66 -13.33 1.89
N TYR A 1214 88.82 -13.46 1.27
CA TYR A 1214 89.04 -14.46 0.21
C TYR A 1214 88.91 -15.93 0.68
N GLU A 1215 89.27 -16.26 1.92
CA GLU A 1215 89.09 -17.63 2.46
C GLU A 1215 87.61 -17.99 2.64
N ASP A 1216 86.81 -17.06 3.16
CA ASP A 1216 85.37 -17.26 3.33
C ASP A 1216 84.65 -17.35 1.98
N ALA A 1217 85.05 -16.50 1.03
CA ALA A 1217 84.57 -16.54 -0.35
C ALA A 1217 84.85 -17.90 -1.01
N ARG A 1218 86.09 -18.39 -0.87
CA ARG A 1218 86.48 -19.70 -1.37
C ARG A 1218 85.65 -20.83 -0.76
N ASN A 1219 85.41 -20.80 0.55
CA ASN A 1219 84.58 -21.81 1.22
C ASN A 1219 83.14 -21.79 0.70
N ALA A 1220 82.55 -20.62 0.47
CA ALA A 1220 81.21 -20.49 -0.10
C ALA A 1220 81.16 -20.98 -1.56
N PHE A 1221 82.14 -20.63 -2.40
CA PHE A 1221 82.21 -21.15 -3.77
C PHE A 1221 82.50 -22.65 -3.83
N LEU A 1222 83.22 -23.23 -2.86
CA LEU A 1222 83.38 -24.68 -2.75
C LEU A 1222 82.04 -25.38 -2.47
N LEU A 1223 81.19 -24.79 -1.63
CA LEU A 1223 79.83 -25.31 -1.38
C LEU A 1223 78.96 -25.19 -2.64
N ALA A 1224 79.02 -24.07 -3.37
CA ALA A 1224 78.35 -23.94 -4.67
C ALA A 1224 78.88 -24.98 -5.69
N TYR A 1225 80.20 -25.18 -5.75
CA TYR A 1225 80.84 -26.15 -6.64
C TYR A 1225 80.47 -27.59 -6.31
N GLN A 1226 80.22 -27.93 -5.05
CA GLN A 1226 79.74 -29.26 -4.67
C GLN A 1226 78.31 -29.53 -5.16
N LEU A 1227 77.49 -28.50 -5.31
CA LEU A 1227 76.14 -28.63 -5.86
C LEU A 1227 76.17 -28.78 -7.38
N GLU A 1228 76.94 -27.94 -8.07
CA GLU A 1228 77.13 -28.02 -9.53
C GLU A 1228 78.61 -27.88 -9.93
N PRO A 1229 79.37 -28.99 -9.97
CA PRO A 1229 80.78 -28.96 -10.34
C PRO A 1229 81.05 -28.49 -11.77
N ASP A 1230 80.10 -28.70 -12.68
CA ASP A 1230 80.23 -28.37 -14.10
C ASP A 1230 79.83 -26.93 -14.42
N ASN A 1231 79.39 -26.14 -13.43
CA ASN A 1231 78.98 -24.75 -13.65
C ASN A 1231 80.20 -23.85 -13.91
N PRO A 1232 80.35 -23.28 -15.12
CA PRO A 1232 81.54 -22.56 -15.52
C PRO A 1232 81.74 -21.23 -14.77
N GLU A 1233 80.66 -20.63 -14.25
CA GLU A 1233 80.75 -19.39 -13.45
C GLU A 1233 81.32 -19.68 -12.07
N ILE A 1234 80.84 -20.75 -11.43
CA ILE A 1234 81.33 -21.19 -10.12
C ILE A 1234 82.78 -21.65 -10.19
N GLN A 1235 83.17 -22.37 -11.25
CA GLN A 1235 84.57 -22.75 -11.47
C GLN A 1235 85.50 -21.53 -11.58
N LYS A 1236 85.06 -20.50 -12.33
CA LYS A 1236 85.80 -19.24 -12.46
C LYS A 1236 85.90 -18.50 -11.14
N ALA A 1237 84.79 -18.37 -10.42
CA ALA A 1237 84.73 -17.69 -9.13
C ALA A 1237 85.60 -18.39 -8.07
N LEU A 1238 85.55 -19.73 -8.03
CA LEU A 1238 86.39 -20.54 -7.16
C LEU A 1238 87.88 -20.39 -7.51
N THR A 1239 88.25 -20.51 -8.79
CA THR A 1239 89.64 -20.33 -9.25
C THR A 1239 90.18 -18.93 -8.92
N LEU A 1240 89.36 -17.90 -9.10
CA LEU A 1240 89.70 -16.52 -8.74
C LEU A 1240 89.93 -16.39 -7.23
N SER A 1241 89.04 -16.95 -6.41
CA SER A 1241 89.19 -16.94 -4.95
C SER A 1241 90.44 -17.71 -4.49
N ASP A 1242 90.75 -18.87 -5.10
CA ASP A 1242 91.97 -19.63 -4.84
C ASP A 1242 93.24 -18.82 -5.17
N GLN A 1243 93.24 -18.09 -6.29
CA GLN A 1243 94.37 -17.22 -6.66
C GLN A 1243 94.57 -16.08 -5.67
N LEU A 1244 93.48 -15.44 -5.23
CA LEU A 1244 93.52 -14.30 -4.29
C LEU A 1244 93.95 -14.75 -2.88
N VAL A 1245 93.49 -15.91 -2.40
CA VAL A 1245 93.98 -16.51 -1.15
C VAL A 1245 95.49 -16.80 -1.22
N ASN A 1246 95.96 -17.35 -2.34
CA ASN A 1246 97.38 -17.68 -2.51
C ASN A 1246 98.31 -16.46 -2.63
N GLN A 1247 97.80 -15.28 -3.04
CA GLN A 1247 98.59 -14.04 -3.10
C GLN A 1247 98.83 -13.39 -1.72
N LEU A 1248 98.08 -13.78 -0.68
CA LEU A 1248 98.15 -13.21 0.67
C LEU A 1248 98.97 -14.03 1.67
N LEU A 1249 99.47 -15.20 1.27
CA LEU A 1249 100.39 -15.99 2.09
C LEU A 1249 101.79 -15.35 2.05
N PRO A 1250 102.39 -14.96 3.19
CA PRO A 1250 103.77 -14.48 3.20
C PRO A 1250 104.71 -15.64 2.85
N SER A 1251 105.65 -15.38 1.93
CA SER A 1251 106.69 -16.31 1.46
C SER A 1251 107.55 -16.89 2.58
#